data_AF-A0A2E5SRX5-F1
#
_entry.id   AF-A0A2E5SRX5-F1
#
_cell.length_a   1.000
_cell.length_b   1.000
_cell.length_c   1.000
_cell.angle_alpha   90.00
_cell.angle_beta   90.00
_cell.angle_gamma   90.00
#
_symmetry.space_group_name_H-M   'P 1'
#
loop_
_entity.id
_entity.type
_entity.pdbx_description
1 polymer ?
#
loop_
_entity_poly.entity_id
_entity_poly.type
_entity_poly.pdbx_seq_one_letter_code
_entity_poly.pdbx_strand_id
1 'polypeptide(L)'
;ECGCADIPEEDCDCNGNQLDALGVCGGNCAEDINDNDICDNEEIGCTDPSNPNYDPNAAFDDGSCLTGGCTIQIACNYDPNSEYLIVGSCDFISCSGCTDPEACNYDPDATLNNNTCEEPEYGYDCEGTCLNDSDGDGVCDEFEIPGCTDPTNPGYNPEATENDGSCLVGGCIYPVACNYDPSADYMIITMCEFISCIGCMDQLACNFDPDATLSNLLMCQYPENPIFNCDGSCSNDIDVDGICDEEDPCIGEYDDCGVCNGPGAIYECGCSDIPFDDCDCDGNQEDAIGVCGGYCTADADSDGVCDDVDDCVGQLDACGVCNGPGIPEGACNCAGNVDDAIGICGGSCEADENENGICDTEEVGCTDSNNPNYDPNASFDDGSCIVGGCIVPFACNYDPTAGYLIPGSCDFTSCTGCTDEDACNYDQEASINDGSCELPLFGYDCNGDCNNDSDGDEVCDEFEISGCTDPQSPNFNPSATNDDGSCLVAGCIQPYACNYDSSADYMDITMCDFSSCIGCIDEQACNYDTLATINDFSMCEYPENAFVDCDSNCLNDTDGDGICDENEIPGCTDPTATNYNPEATDDNGTCIPELFGGCIIPFACNYDPEADYYIPGSCIFGPCDGAPQSDYCYEQNACNYSAFGQCEFESCLELGCIDIEACNYDSTALYNDGSCEYDPNYCLEIEGFDSETMFDENIDDNLLIKTFSPPLSKTIKIRTLNNAIVKVIDISGKVIFSQLVTEDHNFMVTTETKGVFLVIATDIENGMIHTTKLYVH
;
A
#
# COMPACT_ATOMS: atom_id res chain seq x y z
N GLU A 1 111.58 -32.82 85.36
CA GLU A 1 110.97 -32.95 84.02
C GLU A 1 109.69 -33.75 84.19
N CYS A 2 108.67 -33.48 83.35
CA CYS A 2 107.25 -33.88 83.41
C CYS A 2 106.84 -34.88 84.52
N GLY A 3 105.92 -34.44 85.40
CA GLY A 3 105.57 -35.16 86.63
C GLY A 3 104.09 -35.11 87.04
N CYS A 4 103.17 -34.92 86.08
CA CYS A 4 101.78 -35.35 86.25
C CYS A 4 101.67 -36.81 85.83
N ALA A 5 100.93 -37.61 86.59
CA ALA A 5 100.45 -38.92 86.17
C ALA A 5 98.95 -38.74 85.94
N ASP A 6 98.61 -38.58 84.66
CA ASP A 6 97.28 -38.33 84.11
C ASP A 6 96.68 -36.96 84.51
N ILE A 7 95.99 -36.32 83.56
CA ILE A 7 95.16 -35.12 83.81
C ILE A 7 93.73 -35.65 84.00
N PRO A 8 92.95 -35.17 84.99
CA PRO A 8 91.55 -35.55 85.12
C PRO A 8 90.73 -35.21 83.86
N GLU A 9 89.63 -35.92 83.63
CA GLU A 9 88.60 -35.42 82.71
C GLU A 9 88.05 -34.07 83.22
N GLU A 10 87.59 -33.23 82.29
CA GLU A 10 87.23 -31.82 82.46
C GLU A 10 88.41 -30.83 82.70
N ASP A 11 89.61 -31.30 83.09
CA ASP A 11 90.82 -30.46 83.18
C ASP A 11 91.60 -30.38 81.85
N CYS A 12 91.90 -29.17 81.37
CA CYS A 12 92.63 -28.93 80.11
C CYS A 12 94.05 -28.33 80.26
N ASP A 13 94.54 -28.12 81.48
CA ASP A 13 95.99 -28.01 81.72
C ASP A 13 96.47 -28.69 83.01
N CYS A 14 97.79 -28.86 83.13
CA CYS A 14 98.43 -29.53 84.28
C CYS A 14 98.34 -28.75 85.61
N ASN A 15 97.67 -27.59 85.64
CA ASN A 15 97.39 -26.82 86.85
C ASN A 15 95.91 -26.92 87.26
N GLY A 16 95.05 -27.57 86.47
CA GLY A 16 93.61 -27.65 86.67
C GLY A 16 92.85 -26.43 86.11
N ASN A 17 93.35 -25.83 85.03
CA ASN A 17 92.52 -24.91 84.22
C ASN A 17 91.50 -25.72 83.41
N GLN A 18 90.33 -25.13 83.13
CA GLN A 18 89.17 -25.75 82.46
C GLN A 18 88.55 -24.76 81.45
N LEU A 19 87.49 -25.18 80.73
CA LEU A 19 86.46 -24.34 80.07
C LEU A 19 86.80 -23.54 78.78
N ASP A 20 85.74 -23.12 78.07
CA ASP A 20 85.49 -21.76 77.53
C ASP A 20 84.11 -21.27 78.05
N ALA A 21 83.25 -20.69 77.20
CA ALA A 21 81.89 -20.22 77.48
C ALA A 21 81.68 -19.23 78.66
N LEU A 22 82.58 -18.38 79.14
CA LEU A 22 83.91 -17.93 78.72
C LEU A 22 84.95 -18.13 79.85
N GLY A 23 84.86 -19.21 80.60
CA GLY A 23 85.71 -19.56 81.76
C GLY A 23 87.18 -19.89 81.45
N VAL A 24 87.70 -19.44 80.31
CA VAL A 24 88.61 -20.19 79.44
C VAL A 24 89.90 -20.73 80.05
N CYS A 25 90.33 -21.89 79.54
CA CYS A 25 91.65 -22.50 79.62
C CYS A 25 92.77 -21.69 78.90
N GLY A 26 92.52 -20.39 78.66
CA GLY A 26 93.14 -19.56 77.64
C GLY A 26 92.82 -18.07 77.83
N GLY A 27 92.03 -17.41 76.99
CA GLY A 27 91.37 -17.88 75.76
C GLY A 27 90.45 -16.80 75.14
N ASN A 28 89.33 -17.19 74.51
CA ASN A 28 88.76 -16.44 73.38
C ASN A 28 87.24 -16.14 73.35
N CYS A 29 86.40 -16.78 74.15
CA CYS A 29 84.95 -16.48 74.19
C CYS A 29 84.65 -15.10 74.83
N ALA A 30 83.58 -14.41 74.39
CA ALA A 30 83.42 -12.96 74.58
C ALA A 30 82.40 -12.54 75.66
N GLU A 31 81.14 -12.93 75.52
CA GLU A 31 80.06 -12.77 76.50
C GLU A 31 79.19 -14.06 76.49
N ASP A 32 78.57 -14.36 77.63
CA ASP A 32 77.49 -15.32 77.89
C ASP A 32 76.57 -14.54 78.83
N ILE A 33 75.34 -14.28 78.39
CA ILE A 33 74.37 -13.41 79.04
C ILE A 33 73.15 -14.18 79.54
N ASN A 34 72.97 -15.44 79.12
CA ASN A 34 71.85 -16.28 79.52
C ASN A 34 72.22 -17.38 80.55
N ASP A 35 73.50 -17.50 80.91
CA ASP A 35 74.07 -18.44 81.89
C ASP A 35 73.80 -19.92 81.53
N ASN A 36 73.95 -20.32 80.26
CA ASN A 36 73.69 -21.70 79.79
C ASN A 36 74.95 -22.55 79.50
N ASP A 37 76.15 -22.03 79.80
CA ASP A 37 77.47 -22.64 79.53
C ASP A 37 77.82 -22.75 78.01
N ILE A 38 77.23 -21.91 77.15
CA ILE A 38 77.61 -21.70 75.73
C ILE A 38 77.93 -20.20 75.50
N CYS A 39 78.76 -19.89 74.49
CA CYS A 39 79.08 -18.51 74.11
C CYS A 39 77.91 -17.81 73.40
N ASP A 40 77.46 -16.63 73.87
CA ASP A 40 76.44 -15.79 73.19
C ASP A 40 76.73 -15.61 71.69
N ASN A 41 78.02 -15.50 71.34
CA ASN A 41 78.49 -15.26 69.98
C ASN A 41 78.53 -16.52 69.10
N GLU A 42 78.08 -17.66 69.61
CA GLU A 42 77.89 -18.93 68.91
C GLU A 42 76.42 -19.41 69.02
N GLU A 43 75.64 -18.86 69.96
CA GLU A 43 74.18 -19.00 70.08
C GLU A 43 73.42 -18.11 69.09
N ILE A 44 73.73 -18.29 67.81
CA ILE A 44 73.18 -17.53 66.70
C ILE A 44 72.22 -18.38 65.86
N GLY A 45 71.04 -17.83 65.59
CA GLY A 45 69.94 -18.51 64.91
C GLY A 45 68.69 -17.63 64.89
N CYS A 46 67.61 -18.09 64.28
CA CYS A 46 66.40 -17.28 64.19
C CYS A 46 65.72 -17.11 65.56
N THR A 47 65.66 -15.88 66.09
CA THR A 47 65.10 -15.60 67.42
C THR A 47 63.61 -15.26 67.44
N ASP A 48 62.91 -15.23 66.29
CA ASP A 48 61.48 -14.91 66.21
C ASP A 48 60.60 -16.17 66.37
N PRO A 49 59.83 -16.34 67.47
CA PRO A 49 59.01 -17.54 67.71
C PRO A 49 57.82 -17.72 66.76
N SER A 50 57.64 -16.85 65.78
CA SER A 50 56.64 -16.96 64.71
C SER A 50 57.22 -17.37 63.36
N ASN A 51 58.54 -17.55 63.26
CA ASN A 51 59.22 -18.00 62.04
C ASN A 51 59.32 -19.54 61.97
N PRO A 52 59.08 -20.20 60.82
CA PRO A 52 59.20 -21.65 60.69
C PRO A 52 60.56 -22.25 61.01
N ASN A 53 61.66 -21.47 60.97
CA ASN A 53 62.99 -21.93 61.40
C ASN A 53 63.47 -21.31 62.73
N TYR A 54 62.55 -20.90 63.59
CA TYR A 54 62.85 -20.45 64.95
C TYR A 54 63.72 -21.46 65.71
N ASP A 55 64.87 -21.00 66.22
CA ASP A 55 65.70 -21.76 67.14
C ASP A 55 65.39 -21.32 68.59
N PRO A 56 64.80 -22.19 69.43
CA PRO A 56 64.49 -21.86 70.82
C PRO A 56 65.73 -21.67 71.72
N ASN A 57 66.93 -21.98 71.22
CA ASN A 57 68.21 -21.81 71.91
C ASN A 57 68.95 -20.54 71.45
N ALA A 58 68.58 -19.94 70.32
CA ALA A 58 69.29 -18.75 69.81
C ALA A 58 69.07 -17.52 70.71
N ALA A 59 70.17 -16.94 71.17
CA ALA A 59 70.19 -15.70 71.95
C ALA A 59 70.23 -14.45 71.07
N PHE A 60 70.80 -14.55 69.86
CA PHE A 60 70.99 -13.44 68.93
C PHE A 60 70.69 -13.85 67.47
N ASP A 61 69.94 -13.00 66.76
CA ASP A 61 69.62 -13.17 65.34
C ASP A 61 70.83 -12.80 64.46
N ASP A 62 71.33 -13.76 63.70
CA ASP A 62 72.37 -13.58 62.67
C ASP A 62 71.80 -13.25 61.28
N GLY A 63 70.48 -13.22 61.14
CA GLY A 63 69.79 -13.12 59.86
C GLY A 63 69.50 -14.47 59.21
N SER A 64 69.58 -15.58 59.96
CA SER A 64 69.13 -16.90 59.49
C SER A 64 67.61 -17.09 59.49
N CYS A 65 66.83 -16.20 60.14
CA CYS A 65 65.37 -16.20 60.05
C CYS A 65 64.89 -16.19 58.60
N LEU A 66 64.06 -17.16 58.21
CA LEU A 66 63.52 -17.22 56.84
C LEU A 66 62.70 -15.96 56.54
N THR A 67 62.78 -15.49 55.30
CA THR A 67 62.00 -14.34 54.83
C THR A 67 60.57 -14.76 54.52
N GLY A 68 59.63 -14.45 55.40
CA GLY A 68 58.20 -14.75 55.19
C GLY A 68 57.50 -13.71 54.32
N GLY A 69 56.72 -14.16 53.34
CA GLY A 69 55.96 -13.28 52.45
C GLY A 69 55.02 -14.06 51.52
N CYS A 70 54.73 -13.52 50.34
CA CYS A 70 53.90 -14.22 49.35
C CYS A 70 54.75 -14.99 48.35
N THR A 71 54.73 -16.33 48.44
CA THR A 71 55.44 -17.24 47.52
C THR A 71 54.57 -17.75 46.36
N ILE A 72 53.30 -17.32 46.29
CA ILE A 72 52.36 -17.74 45.24
C ILE A 72 52.59 -16.87 44.00
N GLN A 73 53.10 -17.47 42.92
CA GLN A 73 53.51 -16.79 41.68
C GLN A 73 52.41 -16.00 40.96
N ILE A 74 51.14 -16.29 41.22
CA ILE A 74 49.97 -15.60 40.64
C ILE A 74 49.42 -14.46 41.52
N ALA A 75 50.13 -14.09 42.59
CA ALA A 75 49.75 -12.97 43.46
C ALA A 75 50.41 -11.66 43.04
N CYS A 76 49.68 -10.55 43.22
CA CYS A 76 50.09 -9.19 42.89
C CYS A 76 51.34 -8.72 43.65
N ASN A 77 51.56 -9.28 44.85
CA ASN A 77 52.73 -9.04 45.69
C ASN A 77 53.63 -10.27 45.86
N TYR A 78 53.65 -11.17 44.85
CA TYR A 78 54.61 -12.28 44.80
C TYR A 78 56.04 -11.76 44.95
N ASP A 79 56.78 -12.31 45.91
CA ASP A 79 58.18 -12.02 46.14
C ASP A 79 59.03 -13.29 45.94
N PRO A 80 59.85 -13.36 44.88
CA PRO A 80 60.73 -14.51 44.63
C PRO A 80 61.89 -14.63 45.64
N ASN A 81 62.02 -13.71 46.60
CA ASN A 81 62.96 -13.77 47.72
C ASN A 81 62.30 -14.25 49.03
N SER A 82 60.98 -14.45 49.03
CA SER A 82 60.27 -15.03 50.18
C SER A 82 60.47 -16.55 50.21
N GLU A 83 60.88 -17.07 51.35
CA GLU A 83 61.28 -18.47 51.56
C GLU A 83 60.15 -19.32 52.13
N TYR A 84 59.14 -18.69 52.76
CA TYR A 84 57.88 -19.35 53.13
C TYR A 84 56.66 -18.44 52.94
N LEU A 85 55.49 -19.07 52.80
CA LEU A 85 54.21 -18.39 52.65
C LEU A 85 53.68 -17.93 54.01
N ILE A 86 53.44 -16.63 54.18
CA ILE A 86 52.60 -16.13 55.27
C ILE A 86 51.13 -16.25 54.84
N VAL A 87 50.33 -17.03 55.56
CA VAL A 87 48.91 -17.24 55.24
C VAL A 87 48.16 -15.90 55.30
N GLY A 88 47.57 -15.51 54.17
CA GLY A 88 46.88 -14.23 54.02
C GLY A 88 47.77 -13.02 53.71
N SER A 89 49.08 -13.18 53.47
CA SER A 89 49.93 -12.07 52.99
C SER A 89 49.87 -11.86 51.48
N CYS A 90 49.39 -12.86 50.71
CA CYS A 90 49.23 -12.73 49.27
C CYS A 90 48.06 -11.82 48.92
N ASP A 91 48.36 -10.73 48.24
CA ASP A 91 47.38 -9.84 47.62
C ASP A 91 47.06 -10.37 46.22
N PHE A 92 45.79 -10.58 45.94
CA PHE A 92 45.27 -11.01 44.64
C PHE A 92 44.34 -9.95 44.03
N ILE A 93 44.20 -8.78 44.66
CA ILE A 93 43.20 -7.77 44.29
C ILE A 93 43.87 -6.53 43.67
N SER A 94 45.06 -6.13 44.13
CA SER A 94 45.72 -4.90 43.65
C SER A 94 46.25 -4.91 42.21
N CYS A 95 46.25 -6.07 41.56
CA CYS A 95 46.58 -6.29 40.14
C CYS A 95 45.46 -7.02 39.38
N SER A 96 44.28 -7.15 40.00
CA SER A 96 43.10 -7.76 39.38
C SER A 96 42.31 -6.72 38.61
N GLY A 97 42.23 -6.91 37.29
CA GLY A 97 41.50 -6.07 36.35
C GLY A 97 41.29 -6.82 35.04
N CYS A 98 40.68 -6.17 34.04
CA CYS A 98 40.63 -6.79 32.72
C CYS A 98 42.02 -6.78 32.08
N THR A 99 42.55 -7.96 31.76
CA THR A 99 43.87 -8.10 31.09
C THR A 99 43.76 -8.28 29.57
N ASP A 100 42.56 -8.19 29.00
CA ASP A 100 42.36 -8.34 27.56
C ASP A 100 42.53 -6.98 26.84
N PRO A 101 43.51 -6.83 25.93
CA PRO A 101 43.78 -5.56 25.26
C PRO A 101 42.72 -5.13 24.24
N GLU A 102 41.73 -5.97 23.93
CA GLU A 102 40.63 -5.64 23.02
C GLU A 102 39.34 -5.21 23.77
N ALA A 103 39.33 -5.28 25.11
CA ALA A 103 38.21 -4.88 25.96
C ALA A 103 38.24 -3.39 26.38
N CYS A 104 37.06 -2.81 26.56
CA CYS A 104 36.86 -1.38 26.81
C CYS A 104 37.30 -0.89 28.20
N ASN A 105 37.35 -1.79 29.17
CA ASN A 105 37.85 -1.52 30.51
C ASN A 105 39.20 -2.21 30.82
N TYR A 106 39.97 -2.53 29.77
CA TYR A 106 41.35 -3.01 29.85
C TYR A 106 42.21 -2.17 30.81
N ASP A 107 42.81 -2.82 31.81
CA ASP A 107 43.75 -2.22 32.74
C ASP A 107 45.18 -2.64 32.38
N PRO A 108 46.02 -1.74 31.82
CA PRO A 108 47.38 -2.06 31.43
C PRO A 108 48.35 -2.27 32.62
N ASP A 109 47.93 -1.95 33.85
CA ASP A 109 48.67 -2.26 35.08
C ASP A 109 48.19 -3.58 35.73
N ALA A 110 47.10 -4.21 35.24
CA ALA A 110 46.63 -5.50 35.71
C ALA A 110 47.48 -6.67 35.18
N THR A 111 47.67 -7.69 36.03
CA THR A 111 48.42 -8.92 35.68
C THR A 111 47.65 -10.20 36.00
N LEU A 112 46.47 -10.08 36.63
CA LEU A 112 45.55 -11.17 36.91
C LEU A 112 44.16 -10.80 36.36
N ASN A 113 43.61 -11.59 35.43
CA ASN A 113 42.26 -11.35 34.94
C ASN A 113 41.25 -11.63 36.07
N ASN A 114 40.34 -10.68 36.29
CA ASN A 114 39.27 -10.75 37.29
C ASN A 114 37.90 -11.11 36.69
N ASN A 115 37.85 -11.41 35.39
CA ASN A 115 36.65 -11.64 34.59
C ASN A 115 35.66 -10.46 34.55
N THR A 116 36.10 -9.22 34.79
CA THR A 116 35.26 -8.01 34.59
C THR A 116 35.52 -7.32 33.25
N CYS A 117 36.06 -8.04 32.26
CA CYS A 117 36.27 -7.49 30.92
C CYS A 117 34.93 -7.12 30.26
N GLU A 118 34.87 -5.90 29.76
CA GLU A 118 33.71 -5.33 29.06
C GLU A 118 34.07 -5.24 27.57
N GLU A 119 33.50 -6.13 26.76
CA GLU A 119 33.68 -6.10 25.31
C GLU A 119 32.90 -4.90 24.71
N PRO A 120 33.38 -4.30 23.61
CA PRO A 120 32.60 -3.30 22.88
C PRO A 120 31.30 -3.90 22.35
N GLU A 121 30.25 -3.09 22.31
CA GLU A 121 29.02 -3.46 21.62
C GLU A 121 29.32 -3.75 20.14
N TYR A 122 28.75 -4.83 19.61
CA TYR A 122 29.04 -5.31 18.25
C TYR A 122 28.92 -4.15 17.23
N GLY A 123 29.89 -4.03 16.31
CA GLY A 123 29.98 -2.95 15.32
C GLY A 123 30.47 -1.58 15.82
N TYR A 124 30.53 -1.33 17.14
CA TYR A 124 31.00 -0.08 17.74
C TYR A 124 32.38 -0.21 18.38
N ASP A 125 33.02 0.92 18.68
CA ASP A 125 34.21 1.04 19.50
C ASP A 125 33.87 1.36 20.97
N CYS A 126 34.89 1.33 21.82
CA CYS A 126 34.77 1.56 23.26
C CYS A 126 34.45 3.01 23.69
N GLU A 127 34.35 3.97 22.75
CA GLU A 127 33.77 5.31 23.02
C GLU A 127 32.32 5.41 22.49
N GLY A 128 31.76 4.33 21.92
CA GLY A 128 30.45 4.29 21.27
C GLY A 128 30.47 4.83 19.84
N THR A 129 31.63 4.86 19.19
CA THR A 129 31.80 5.30 17.80
C THR A 129 31.67 4.11 16.86
N CYS A 130 30.96 4.25 15.74
CA CYS A 130 30.87 3.16 14.77
C CYS A 130 32.23 2.79 14.14
N LEU A 131 32.47 1.49 13.92
CA LEU A 131 33.68 0.98 13.27
C LEU A 131 33.66 1.07 11.72
N ASN A 132 32.48 0.90 11.10
CA ASN A 132 32.25 1.07 9.67
C ASN A 132 30.98 1.91 9.47
N ASP A 133 31.18 3.19 9.20
CA ASP A 133 30.15 4.20 8.91
C ASP A 133 30.54 4.83 7.56
N SER A 134 29.87 4.39 6.49
CA SER A 134 30.19 4.70 5.10
C SER A 134 29.61 6.01 4.59
N ASP A 135 28.49 6.48 5.16
CA ASP A 135 27.76 7.69 4.75
C ASP A 135 28.01 8.90 5.68
N GLY A 136 28.20 8.66 6.98
CA GLY A 136 28.49 9.63 8.02
C GLY A 136 27.30 10.04 8.92
N ASP A 137 26.19 9.30 8.96
CA ASP A 137 25.02 9.61 9.81
C ASP A 137 25.20 9.22 11.29
N GLY A 138 26.02 8.21 11.57
CA GLY A 138 26.34 7.71 12.92
C GLY A 138 25.77 6.33 13.27
N VAL A 139 25.03 5.69 12.37
CA VAL A 139 24.72 4.25 12.38
C VAL A 139 25.88 3.49 11.70
N CYS A 140 25.96 2.17 11.86
CA CYS A 140 26.96 1.34 11.18
C CYS A 140 26.41 0.62 9.95
N ASP A 141 27.27 0.43 8.94
CA ASP A 141 27.04 -0.35 7.70
C ASP A 141 26.42 -1.76 7.94
N GLU A 142 26.56 -2.33 9.15
CA GLU A 142 26.01 -3.64 9.54
C GLU A 142 24.74 -3.58 10.41
N PHE A 143 24.34 -2.38 10.85
CA PHE A 143 23.04 -2.07 11.45
C PHE A 143 22.18 -1.19 10.55
N GLU A 144 22.68 -0.79 9.38
CA GLU A 144 21.91 -0.11 8.36
C GLU A 144 20.68 -0.94 7.98
N ILE A 145 19.50 -0.45 8.35
CA ILE A 145 18.23 -1.03 7.91
C ILE A 145 17.91 -0.38 6.55
N PRO A 146 17.95 -1.14 5.43
CA PRO A 146 17.75 -0.55 4.11
C PRO A 146 16.26 -0.26 3.90
N GLY A 147 15.92 0.96 3.52
CA GLY A 147 14.54 1.32 3.19
C GLY A 147 14.35 2.80 2.88
N CYS A 148 13.13 3.23 2.59
CA CYS A 148 12.88 4.64 2.33
C CYS A 148 12.97 5.48 3.60
N THR A 149 13.95 6.39 3.66
CA THR A 149 14.23 7.26 4.81
C THR A 149 13.49 8.61 4.81
N ASP A 150 12.66 8.91 3.79
CA ASP A 150 11.89 10.16 3.69
C ASP A 150 10.50 10.03 4.35
N PRO A 151 10.23 10.66 5.52
CA PRO A 151 8.95 10.57 6.24
C PRO A 151 7.78 11.28 5.54
N THR A 152 7.97 11.79 4.32
CA THR A 152 6.90 12.30 3.44
C THR A 152 6.59 11.38 2.26
N ASN A 153 7.32 10.27 2.09
CA ASN A 153 7.06 9.25 1.08
C ASN A 153 6.07 8.18 1.62
N PRO A 154 5.08 7.71 0.85
CA PRO A 154 4.19 6.63 1.28
C PRO A 154 4.88 5.28 1.55
N GLY A 155 6.06 5.06 0.97
CA GLY A 155 6.90 3.89 1.25
C GLY A 155 7.89 4.06 2.40
N TYR A 156 7.76 5.12 3.21
CA TYR A 156 8.62 5.39 4.37
C TYR A 156 8.66 4.20 5.34
N ASN A 157 9.87 3.76 5.67
CA ASN A 157 10.10 2.81 6.75
C ASN A 157 10.67 3.59 7.96
N PRO A 158 9.96 3.67 9.10
CA PRO A 158 10.45 4.40 10.28
C PRO A 158 11.74 3.82 10.87
N GLU A 159 12.02 2.54 10.64
CA GLU A 159 13.23 1.86 11.09
C GLU A 159 14.39 2.00 10.09
N ALA A 160 14.17 2.52 8.87
CA ALA A 160 15.23 2.62 7.86
C ALA A 160 16.21 3.75 8.16
N THR A 161 17.50 3.45 8.01
CA THR A 161 18.60 4.40 8.24
C THR A 161 19.32 4.75 6.93
N GLU A 162 19.54 3.78 6.03
CA GLU A 162 20.08 4.01 4.67
C GLU A 162 19.01 3.81 3.58
N ASN A 163 19.06 4.68 2.58
CA ASN A 163 18.12 4.77 1.47
C ASN A 163 18.54 3.90 0.28
N ASP A 164 18.12 2.64 0.31
CA ASP A 164 18.36 1.64 -0.74
C ASP A 164 17.68 1.95 -2.11
N GLY A 165 16.90 3.03 -2.19
CA GLY A 165 16.10 3.40 -3.35
C GLY A 165 14.71 2.76 -3.40
N SER A 166 14.25 2.09 -2.34
CA SER A 166 12.88 1.59 -2.21
C SER A 166 11.82 2.70 -2.04
N CYS A 167 12.22 3.96 -1.88
CA CYS A 167 11.31 5.10 -1.88
C CYS A 167 10.44 5.12 -3.14
N LEU A 168 9.13 4.99 -2.95
CA LEU A 168 8.15 4.94 -4.03
C LEU A 168 8.21 6.23 -4.85
N VAL A 169 8.18 6.10 -6.18
CA VAL A 169 8.26 7.21 -7.13
C VAL A 169 6.86 7.78 -7.34
N GLY A 170 6.58 8.91 -6.69
CA GLY A 170 5.29 9.60 -6.84
C GLY A 170 5.17 10.32 -8.18
N GLY A 171 4.09 10.07 -8.92
CA GLY A 171 3.88 10.65 -10.25
C GLY A 171 2.42 10.59 -10.70
N CYS A 172 2.15 10.81 -11.99
CA CYS A 172 0.78 10.76 -12.50
C CYS A 172 0.47 9.43 -13.19
N ILE A 173 0.01 8.42 -12.43
CA ILE A 173 -0.39 7.11 -12.97
C ILE A 173 -1.77 7.11 -13.70
N TYR A 174 -2.34 8.28 -14.00
CA TYR A 174 -3.68 8.37 -14.61
C TYR A 174 -3.61 8.31 -16.15
N PRO A 175 -4.11 7.26 -16.84
CA PRO A 175 -3.78 7.01 -18.26
C PRO A 175 -4.32 8.02 -19.29
N VAL A 176 -5.11 9.00 -18.87
CA VAL A 176 -5.60 10.12 -19.72
C VAL A 176 -5.06 11.48 -19.27
N ALA A 177 -4.07 11.49 -18.37
CA ALA A 177 -3.26 12.68 -18.10
C ALA A 177 -2.16 12.86 -19.14
N CYS A 178 -1.80 14.11 -19.40
CA CYS A 178 -0.84 14.53 -20.40
C CYS A 178 0.60 14.21 -20.04
N ASN A 179 0.89 14.13 -18.73
CA ASN A 179 2.14 13.64 -18.17
C ASN A 179 1.95 12.29 -17.47
N TYR A 180 1.15 11.40 -18.07
CA TYR A 180 0.99 10.03 -17.61
C TYR A 180 2.35 9.32 -17.49
N ASP A 181 2.67 8.88 -16.28
CA ASP A 181 3.90 8.15 -15.95
C ASP A 181 3.54 6.70 -15.58
N PRO A 182 3.78 5.72 -16.48
CA PRO A 182 3.56 4.29 -16.19
C PRO A 182 4.65 3.66 -15.32
N SER A 183 5.65 4.43 -14.89
CA SER A 183 6.76 4.02 -14.00
C SER A 183 6.71 4.68 -12.62
N ALA A 184 5.65 5.45 -12.32
CA ALA A 184 5.38 5.93 -10.97
C ALA A 184 4.59 4.87 -10.17
N ASP A 185 4.93 4.72 -8.89
CA ASP A 185 4.35 3.72 -7.99
C ASP A 185 3.04 4.19 -7.33
N TYR A 186 2.86 5.50 -7.14
CA TYR A 186 1.64 6.09 -6.57
C TYR A 186 1.22 7.40 -7.22
N MET A 187 -0.07 7.73 -7.10
CA MET A 187 -0.69 8.87 -7.76
C MET A 187 -0.54 10.18 -6.96
N ILE A 188 0.25 11.12 -7.47
CA ILE A 188 0.22 12.52 -7.03
C ILE A 188 -0.74 13.29 -7.95
N ILE A 189 -2.03 13.34 -7.59
CA ILE A 189 -3.09 13.96 -8.39
C ILE A 189 -2.86 15.46 -8.68
N THR A 190 -2.11 16.17 -7.81
CA THR A 190 -1.73 17.58 -8.01
C THR A 190 -0.61 17.78 -9.03
N MET A 191 0.12 16.72 -9.38
CA MET A 191 1.10 16.70 -10.47
C MET A 191 0.48 16.26 -11.81
N CYS A 192 -0.71 15.67 -11.83
CA CYS A 192 -1.40 15.29 -13.06
C CYS A 192 -1.85 16.50 -13.87
N GLU A 193 -1.27 16.70 -15.05
CA GLU A 193 -1.73 17.69 -16.01
C GLU A 193 -2.79 17.07 -16.93
N PHE A 194 -4.01 17.61 -16.95
CA PHE A 194 -5.11 17.09 -17.77
C PHE A 194 -5.43 17.93 -19.01
N ILE A 195 -4.65 18.98 -19.29
CA ILE A 195 -4.99 20.00 -20.30
C ILE A 195 -3.84 20.29 -21.27
N SER A 196 -2.57 20.12 -20.86
CA SER A 196 -1.39 20.52 -21.64
C SER A 196 -1.18 19.78 -22.96
N CYS A 197 -1.81 18.61 -23.11
CA CYS A 197 -1.83 17.78 -24.32
C CYS A 197 -3.17 17.78 -25.06
N ILE A 198 -4.18 18.51 -24.56
CA ILE A 198 -5.48 18.64 -25.22
C ILE A 198 -5.38 19.73 -26.28
N GLY A 199 -5.20 19.30 -27.52
CA GLY A 199 -5.14 20.17 -28.69
C GLY A 199 -6.01 19.65 -29.83
N CYS A 200 -5.94 20.33 -30.97
CA CYS A 200 -6.53 19.81 -32.19
C CYS A 200 -5.51 18.92 -32.91
N MET A 201 -5.71 17.60 -32.91
CA MET A 201 -4.83 16.67 -33.66
C MET A 201 -5.27 16.49 -35.12
N ASP A 202 -6.27 17.22 -35.61
CA ASP A 202 -6.66 17.20 -37.01
C ASP A 202 -5.73 18.11 -37.83
N GLN A 203 -4.95 17.50 -38.72
CA GLN A 203 -3.97 18.16 -39.58
C GLN A 203 -4.59 19.14 -40.59
N LEU A 204 -5.92 19.14 -40.75
CA LEU A 204 -6.66 20.08 -41.60
C LEU A 204 -7.17 21.32 -40.84
N ALA A 205 -6.91 21.42 -39.53
CA ALA A 205 -7.33 22.54 -38.70
C ALA A 205 -6.28 23.67 -38.63
N CYS A 206 -6.78 24.89 -38.49
CA CYS A 206 -6.01 26.14 -38.40
C CYS A 206 -5.27 26.34 -37.09
N ASN A 207 -5.67 25.60 -36.06
CA ASN A 207 -4.97 25.45 -34.79
C ASN A 207 -4.59 23.99 -34.55
N PHE A 208 -4.24 23.26 -35.62
CA PHE A 208 -3.59 21.96 -35.49
C PHE A 208 -2.38 22.08 -34.57
N ASP A 209 -2.36 21.24 -33.54
CA ASP A 209 -1.32 21.18 -32.54
C ASP A 209 -0.51 19.88 -32.74
N PRO A 210 0.74 19.96 -33.24
CA PRO A 210 1.56 18.79 -33.51
C PRO A 210 2.11 18.12 -32.23
N ASP A 211 2.08 18.82 -31.09
CA ASP A 211 2.60 18.35 -29.81
C ASP A 211 1.48 17.78 -28.92
N ALA A 212 0.21 17.96 -29.30
CA ALA A 212 -0.96 17.38 -28.63
C ALA A 212 -1.04 15.86 -28.78
N THR A 213 -1.34 15.16 -27.68
CA THR A 213 -1.51 13.69 -27.65
C THR A 213 -2.97 13.26 -27.45
N LEU A 214 -3.87 14.19 -27.09
CA LEU A 214 -5.30 13.93 -26.92
C LEU A 214 -6.14 14.91 -27.77
N SER A 215 -6.89 14.37 -28.74
CA SER A 215 -7.60 15.19 -29.72
C SER A 215 -8.96 15.68 -29.21
N ASN A 216 -9.17 17.00 -29.21
CA ASN A 216 -10.49 17.59 -28.95
C ASN A 216 -11.04 18.32 -30.20
N LEU A 217 -11.92 17.64 -30.94
CA LEU A 217 -12.53 18.19 -32.16
C LEU A 217 -13.39 19.45 -31.91
N LEU A 218 -13.87 19.70 -30.69
CA LEU A 218 -14.60 20.94 -30.34
C LEU A 218 -13.65 22.14 -30.20
N MET A 219 -12.34 21.91 -30.09
CA MET A 219 -11.32 22.96 -30.08
C MET A 219 -10.69 23.18 -31.47
N CYS A 220 -10.92 22.28 -32.44
CA CYS A 220 -10.45 22.42 -33.81
C CYS A 220 -11.18 23.55 -34.56
N GLN A 221 -10.41 24.51 -35.07
CA GLN A 221 -10.89 25.59 -35.94
C GLN A 221 -10.53 25.26 -37.38
N TYR A 222 -11.51 25.25 -38.28
CA TYR A 222 -11.31 24.97 -39.70
C TYR A 222 -11.54 26.25 -40.52
N PRO A 223 -10.94 26.38 -41.73
CA PRO A 223 -11.23 27.52 -42.59
C PRO A 223 -12.69 27.47 -43.06
N GLU A 224 -13.37 28.61 -43.17
CA GLU A 224 -14.79 28.69 -43.56
C GLU A 224 -15.08 28.14 -44.99
N ASN A 225 -14.05 27.82 -45.77
CA ASN A 225 -14.15 27.29 -47.12
C ASN A 225 -12.91 26.41 -47.45
N PRO A 226 -13.07 25.13 -47.83
CA PRO A 226 -11.95 24.18 -48.02
C PRO A 226 -11.06 24.42 -49.26
N ILE A 227 -11.30 25.48 -50.02
CA ILE A 227 -10.42 25.93 -51.13
C ILE A 227 -9.36 26.93 -50.61
N PHE A 228 -9.45 27.33 -49.34
CA PHE A 228 -8.57 28.30 -48.70
C PHE A 228 -7.84 27.71 -47.49
N ASN A 229 -6.57 28.07 -47.38
CA ASN A 229 -5.73 27.83 -46.23
C ASN A 229 -6.19 28.67 -45.03
N CYS A 230 -5.70 28.28 -43.86
CA CYS A 230 -6.02 28.91 -42.58
C CYS A 230 -5.50 30.35 -42.38
N ASP A 231 -4.66 30.86 -43.27
CA ASP A 231 -4.28 32.28 -43.36
C ASP A 231 -5.13 33.09 -44.35
N GLY A 232 -6.06 32.45 -45.04
CA GLY A 232 -6.89 33.03 -46.10
C GLY A 232 -6.26 33.00 -47.51
N SER A 233 -5.12 32.34 -47.71
CA SER A 233 -4.55 32.09 -49.06
C SER A 233 -5.25 30.93 -49.77
N CYS A 234 -5.13 30.82 -51.11
CA CYS A 234 -5.71 29.70 -51.87
C CYS A 234 -4.81 28.46 -51.80
N SER A 235 -5.39 27.27 -51.62
CA SER A 235 -4.65 26.07 -51.18
C SER A 235 -3.79 25.36 -52.23
N ASN A 236 -3.91 25.70 -53.52
CA ASN A 236 -3.36 24.88 -54.62
C ASN A 236 -2.97 25.71 -55.88
N ASP A 237 -2.44 26.93 -55.74
CA ASP A 237 -2.07 27.78 -56.89
C ASP A 237 -0.71 27.33 -57.48
N ILE A 238 -0.74 26.29 -58.33
CA ILE A 238 0.46 25.58 -58.80
C ILE A 238 1.15 26.26 -59.99
N ASP A 239 0.43 26.98 -60.87
CA ASP A 239 1.05 27.78 -61.95
C ASP A 239 1.27 29.26 -61.60
N VAL A 240 0.75 29.71 -60.45
CA VAL A 240 0.93 31.04 -59.83
C VAL A 240 0.25 32.17 -60.63
N ASP A 241 -0.99 31.91 -61.07
CA ASP A 241 -1.87 32.90 -61.73
C ASP A 241 -2.87 33.58 -60.76
N GLY A 242 -3.09 33.00 -59.58
CA GLY A 242 -4.08 33.44 -58.57
C GLY A 242 -5.33 32.56 -58.47
N ILE A 243 -5.33 31.36 -59.05
CA ILE A 243 -6.40 30.35 -59.09
C ILE A 243 -5.75 28.95 -58.82
N CYS A 244 -6.51 27.92 -58.41
CA CYS A 244 -5.93 26.69 -57.83
C CYS A 244 -6.22 25.36 -58.59
N ASP A 245 -5.19 24.54 -58.88
CA ASP A 245 -5.20 23.16 -59.48
C ASP A 245 -3.93 22.28 -59.14
N GLU A 246 -3.65 21.13 -59.82
CA GLU A 246 -2.71 20.06 -59.33
C GLU A 246 -1.77 19.32 -60.38
N GLU A 247 -0.42 19.31 -60.19
CA GLU A 247 0.68 18.40 -60.72
C GLU A 247 2.04 18.84 -60.07
N ASP A 248 3.20 18.14 -59.93
CA ASP A 248 3.72 16.74 -59.98
C ASP A 248 5.12 16.70 -59.24
N PRO A 249 5.56 15.67 -58.46
CA PRO A 249 6.66 15.85 -57.45
C PRO A 249 7.99 15.03 -57.59
N CYS A 250 8.99 15.44 -56.79
CA CYS A 250 10.26 14.78 -56.39
C CYS A 250 11.57 15.04 -57.19
N ILE A 251 12.66 15.37 -56.48
CA ILE A 251 14.02 15.62 -57.02
C ILE A 251 15.08 14.99 -56.10
N GLY A 252 15.48 13.74 -56.36
CA GLY A 252 16.50 13.01 -55.58
C GLY A 252 16.73 11.57 -56.09
N GLU A 253 17.79 10.90 -55.62
CA GLU A 253 18.12 9.49 -55.97
C GLU A 253 18.29 8.60 -54.72
N TYR A 254 18.23 7.28 -54.94
CA TYR A 254 18.04 6.24 -53.94
C TYR A 254 19.28 5.33 -53.80
N ASP A 255 19.42 4.68 -52.64
CA ASP A 255 20.52 3.81 -52.25
C ASP A 255 20.35 2.34 -52.67
N ASP A 256 21.34 1.50 -52.33
CA ASP A 256 21.37 0.07 -52.67
C ASP A 256 20.29 -0.78 -51.94
N CYS A 257 19.45 -0.18 -51.09
CA CYS A 257 18.24 -0.80 -50.52
C CYS A 257 16.93 -0.21 -51.07
N GLY A 258 16.99 0.87 -51.85
CA GLY A 258 15.82 1.57 -52.39
C GLY A 258 15.23 2.62 -51.46
N VAL A 259 16.06 3.29 -50.63
CA VAL A 259 15.69 4.46 -49.82
C VAL A 259 16.48 5.70 -50.30
N CYS A 260 15.92 6.90 -50.18
CA CYS A 260 16.58 8.14 -50.62
C CYS A 260 17.76 8.51 -49.68
N ASN A 261 18.91 7.84 -49.86
CA ASN A 261 20.23 7.95 -49.19
C ASN A 261 20.43 7.17 -47.83
N GLY A 262 21.19 6.04 -47.76
CA GLY A 262 21.43 5.23 -46.52
C GLY A 262 22.58 4.12 -46.49
N PRO A 263 22.87 3.42 -45.32
CA PRO A 263 24.14 2.66 -44.99
C PRO A 263 24.09 1.25 -44.21
N GLY A 264 25.25 0.63 -43.73
CA GLY A 264 25.45 -0.82 -43.26
C GLY A 264 26.06 -1.24 -41.83
N ALA A 265 26.72 -2.43 -41.60
CA ALA A 265 26.80 -3.24 -40.28
C ALA A 265 28.09 -4.12 -39.82
N ILE A 266 28.09 -4.87 -38.63
CA ILE A 266 28.88 -6.11 -38.07
C ILE A 266 30.02 -6.02 -36.92
N TYR A 267 30.30 -7.03 -35.99
CA TYR A 267 31.64 -7.62 -35.39
C TYR A 267 31.79 -8.49 -34.02
N GLU A 268 33.01 -8.78 -33.40
CA GLU A 268 33.51 -9.97 -32.51
C GLU A 268 34.66 -9.65 -31.41
N CYS A 269 35.36 -10.40 -30.44
CA CYS A 269 35.46 -11.73 -29.64
C CYS A 269 36.58 -11.78 -28.44
N GLY A 270 36.92 -12.91 -27.66
CA GLY A 270 37.92 -13.01 -26.47
C GLY A 270 38.42 -14.42 -25.84
N CYS A 271 39.36 -14.55 -24.80
CA CYS A 271 39.97 -15.83 -24.16
C CYS A 271 40.94 -15.79 -22.84
N SER A 272 41.84 -16.81 -22.52
CA SER A 272 42.66 -17.18 -21.25
C SER A 272 44.26 -17.43 -21.37
N ASP A 273 45.24 -17.99 -20.53
CA ASP A 273 45.50 -18.96 -19.35
C ASP A 273 46.95 -18.84 -18.59
N ILE A 274 47.42 -19.75 -17.63
CA ILE A 274 48.72 -19.76 -16.77
C ILE A 274 49.61 -21.11 -16.74
N PRO A 275 50.95 -21.16 -16.40
CA PRO A 275 51.92 -22.31 -16.61
C PRO A 275 52.64 -23.02 -15.38
N PHE A 276 53.91 -23.52 -15.50
CA PHE A 276 54.52 -24.71 -14.81
C PHE A 276 55.90 -24.52 -14.11
N ASP A 277 56.26 -25.46 -13.21
CA ASP A 277 57.53 -25.74 -12.46
C ASP A 277 57.59 -25.30 -10.98
N ASP A 278 56.45 -24.86 -10.42
CA ASP A 278 56.18 -24.67 -8.99
C ASP A 278 55.35 -25.86 -8.42
N CYS A 279 55.41 -26.15 -7.11
CA CYS A 279 54.66 -27.28 -6.51
C CYS A 279 53.21 -26.93 -6.08
N ASP A 280 52.91 -25.63 -6.04
CA ASP A 280 51.60 -24.99 -5.94
C ASP A 280 51.64 -23.68 -6.76
N CYS A 281 50.66 -22.79 -6.61
CA CYS A 281 50.67 -21.51 -7.35
C CYS A 281 51.58 -20.43 -6.75
N ASP A 282 52.29 -20.71 -5.64
CA ASP A 282 53.05 -19.74 -4.85
C ASP A 282 54.55 -20.13 -4.65
N GLY A 283 54.98 -21.34 -5.03
CA GLY A 283 56.39 -21.67 -5.31
C GLY A 283 57.12 -22.63 -4.35
N ASN A 284 56.43 -23.49 -3.60
CA ASN A 284 57.03 -24.29 -2.51
C ASN A 284 58.00 -25.43 -2.93
N GLN A 285 58.99 -25.76 -2.08
CA GLN A 285 60.09 -26.75 -2.33
C GLN A 285 60.56 -27.52 -1.04
N GLU A 286 61.78 -28.10 -1.01
CA GLU A 286 62.17 -29.27 -0.15
C GLU A 286 62.89 -29.00 1.20
N ASP A 287 62.95 -30.02 2.08
CA ASP A 287 63.36 -29.99 3.51
C ASP A 287 64.85 -30.28 3.86
N ALA A 288 65.12 -30.47 5.15
CA ALA A 288 66.43 -30.66 5.76
C ALA A 288 67.16 -32.00 5.45
N ILE A 289 66.51 -32.98 4.81
CA ILE A 289 67.21 -34.08 4.11
C ILE A 289 66.85 -34.18 2.61
N GLY A 290 66.09 -33.21 2.10
CA GLY A 290 65.74 -33.06 0.69
C GLY A 290 64.43 -33.74 0.30
N VAL A 291 63.34 -33.44 1.02
CA VAL A 291 61.96 -33.83 0.66
C VAL A 291 61.00 -32.65 0.80
N CYS A 292 60.14 -32.37 -0.17
CA CYS A 292 58.98 -31.48 0.05
C CYS A 292 57.95 -32.16 0.99
N GLY A 293 58.22 -32.09 2.30
CA GLY A 293 57.43 -32.69 3.39
C GLY A 293 58.02 -33.99 3.96
N GLY A 294 58.96 -33.89 4.92
CA GLY A 294 59.62 -35.02 5.59
C GLY A 294 59.97 -34.79 7.08
N TYR A 295 60.48 -35.83 7.77
CA TYR A 295 60.52 -35.92 9.25
C TYR A 295 61.67 -36.82 9.77
N CYS A 296 62.33 -36.45 10.89
CA CYS A 296 63.37 -37.26 11.58
C CYS A 296 63.52 -36.88 13.07
N THR A 297 64.09 -37.75 13.93
CA THR A 297 63.98 -37.65 15.41
C THR A 297 65.24 -38.00 16.23
N ALA A 298 66.18 -37.05 16.33
CA ALA A 298 67.30 -36.95 17.30
C ALA A 298 68.55 -37.87 17.18
N ASP A 299 69.64 -37.37 17.78
CA ASP A 299 71.00 -37.93 17.88
C ASP A 299 71.67 -37.40 19.17
N ALA A 300 72.59 -38.14 19.81
CA ALA A 300 72.88 -37.99 21.25
C ALA A 300 74.24 -37.34 21.61
N ASP A 301 75.34 -37.68 20.94
CA ASP A 301 76.64 -37.00 21.11
C ASP A 301 76.99 -36.06 19.93
N SER A 302 76.08 -35.96 18.95
CA SER A 302 76.14 -35.08 17.77
C SER A 302 77.23 -35.44 16.73
N ASP A 303 77.63 -36.71 16.66
CA ASP A 303 78.46 -37.28 15.59
C ASP A 303 77.64 -37.65 14.32
N GLY A 304 76.36 -37.96 14.48
CA GLY A 304 75.47 -38.51 13.46
C GLY A 304 74.84 -39.88 13.83
N VAL A 305 75.26 -40.53 14.93
CA VAL A 305 74.73 -41.81 15.46
C VAL A 305 74.91 -41.87 17.01
N CYS A 306 74.00 -42.49 17.78
CA CYS A 306 73.84 -42.27 19.23
C CYS A 306 74.00 -43.49 20.22
N ASP A 307 74.83 -43.40 21.29
CA ASP A 307 74.79 -44.12 22.63
C ASP A 307 75.86 -43.65 23.73
N ASP A 308 76.10 -44.37 24.87
CA ASP A 308 76.64 -43.86 26.21
C ASP A 308 77.60 -44.80 27.12
N VAL A 309 78.31 -44.25 28.18
CA VAL A 309 78.86 -44.85 29.52
C VAL A 309 80.35 -45.44 29.74
N ASP A 310 80.97 -45.43 30.99
CA ASP A 310 82.24 -46.10 31.56
C ASP A 310 82.29 -46.14 33.18
N ASP A 311 83.22 -46.54 34.13
CA ASP A 311 84.59 -47.16 34.38
C ASP A 311 84.83 -47.69 35.89
N CYS A 312 85.98 -48.35 36.24
CA CYS A 312 86.79 -48.51 37.52
C CYS A 312 86.54 -49.60 38.65
N VAL A 313 87.59 -50.09 39.39
CA VAL A 313 87.57 -51.23 40.41
C VAL A 313 88.72 -51.29 41.51
N GLY A 314 88.48 -51.76 42.77
CA GLY A 314 89.49 -52.05 43.85
C GLY A 314 89.02 -52.90 45.10
N GLN A 315 89.89 -53.26 46.09
CA GLN A 315 89.51 -54.07 47.32
C GLN A 315 90.30 -53.80 48.64
N LEU A 316 89.88 -54.37 49.80
CA LEU A 316 89.71 -53.65 51.09
C LEU A 316 90.36 -54.23 52.38
N ASP A 317 90.33 -53.47 53.50
CA ASP A 317 90.88 -53.78 54.84
C ASP A 317 89.84 -54.24 55.90
N ALA A 318 90.16 -54.13 57.20
CA ALA A 318 89.31 -54.55 58.32
C ALA A 318 88.05 -53.70 58.54
N CYS A 319 88.00 -52.46 58.02
CA CYS A 319 86.82 -51.60 58.03
C CYS A 319 86.23 -51.40 56.62
N GLY A 320 86.80 -52.03 55.58
CA GLY A 320 86.28 -51.97 54.22
C GLY A 320 86.85 -50.84 53.35
N VAL A 321 88.10 -50.39 53.55
CA VAL A 321 88.77 -49.41 52.66
C VAL A 321 90.05 -49.98 52.04
N CYS A 322 90.33 -49.60 50.79
CA CYS A 322 91.52 -50.01 50.04
C CYS A 322 92.81 -49.40 50.64
N ASN A 323 93.36 -50.07 51.67
CA ASN A 323 94.51 -49.68 52.52
C ASN A 323 94.18 -48.66 53.65
N GLY A 324 93.26 -49.01 54.57
CA GLY A 324 92.84 -48.17 55.72
C GLY A 324 93.54 -48.44 57.08
N PRO A 325 93.08 -47.79 58.18
CA PRO A 325 93.83 -47.69 59.45
C PRO A 325 93.29 -48.50 60.67
N GLY A 326 91.98 -48.79 60.78
CA GLY A 326 91.37 -49.46 61.94
C GLY A 326 90.47 -48.58 62.83
N ILE A 327 90.18 -49.06 64.05
CA ILE A 327 89.14 -48.54 64.97
C ILE A 327 89.54 -47.19 65.62
N PRO A 328 88.67 -46.16 65.62
CA PRO A 328 88.84 -44.91 66.38
C PRO A 328 88.65 -45.04 67.91
N GLU A 329 89.09 -44.04 68.66
CA GLU A 329 88.83 -43.91 70.11
C GLU A 329 87.57 -43.06 70.36
N GLY A 330 86.86 -43.32 71.45
CA GLY A 330 85.45 -42.90 71.64
C GLY A 330 84.44 -43.90 71.07
N ALA A 331 84.88 -44.79 70.18
CA ALA A 331 84.03 -45.80 69.56
C ALA A 331 83.93 -47.11 70.38
N CYS A 332 82.73 -47.66 70.49
CA CYS A 332 82.47 -49.00 70.99
C CYS A 332 82.65 -50.10 69.90
N ASN A 333 82.73 -49.73 68.61
CA ASN A 333 83.02 -50.65 67.50
C ASN A 333 83.91 -50.04 66.39
N CYS A 334 84.30 -50.85 65.40
CA CYS A 334 85.24 -50.51 64.33
C CYS A 334 84.98 -49.24 63.50
N ALA A 335 83.74 -48.75 63.43
CA ALA A 335 83.33 -47.67 62.54
C ALA A 335 83.33 -46.27 63.18
N GLY A 336 83.30 -46.19 64.51
CA GLY A 336 83.14 -44.91 65.23
C GLY A 336 82.01 -44.89 66.25
N ASN A 337 81.05 -45.84 66.16
CA ASN A 337 79.81 -45.84 66.94
C ASN A 337 80.06 -45.60 68.43
N VAL A 338 79.43 -44.57 68.97
CA VAL A 338 79.24 -44.38 70.41
C VAL A 338 78.15 -45.32 70.93
N ASP A 339 77.96 -45.33 72.25
CA ASP A 339 76.65 -45.64 72.82
C ASP A 339 75.63 -44.65 72.20
N ASP A 340 74.46 -45.14 71.77
CA ASP A 340 73.45 -44.33 71.06
C ASP A 340 72.64 -43.45 72.02
N ALA A 341 71.48 -42.91 71.59
CA ALA A 341 70.55 -42.01 72.31
C ALA A 341 70.23 -42.34 73.79
N ILE A 342 70.60 -43.55 74.21
CA ILE A 342 69.79 -44.45 75.02
C ILE A 342 70.69 -45.50 75.70
N GLY A 343 71.80 -45.92 75.08
CA GLY A 343 73.03 -46.14 75.85
C GLY A 343 73.43 -47.59 76.14
N ILE A 344 72.98 -48.55 75.34
CA ILE A 344 73.85 -49.68 74.97
C ILE A 344 74.76 -49.15 73.84
N CYS A 345 75.86 -49.85 73.57
CA CYS A 345 76.59 -49.75 72.30
C CYS A 345 75.66 -50.22 71.16
N GLY A 346 74.73 -49.34 70.75
CA GLY A 346 73.52 -49.63 69.98
C GLY A 346 72.37 -50.26 70.80
N GLY A 347 71.59 -49.46 71.54
CA GLY A 347 70.17 -49.68 71.84
C GLY A 347 69.71 -49.23 73.24
N SER A 348 68.45 -48.76 73.41
CA SER A 348 67.69 -48.68 74.70
C SER A 348 66.40 -47.83 74.62
N CYS A 349 66.18 -47.08 73.55
CA CYS A 349 64.82 -46.80 73.08
C CYS A 349 64.18 -48.14 72.71
N GLU A 350 62.85 -48.20 72.70
CA GLU A 350 62.16 -49.44 72.32
C GLU A 350 62.36 -49.74 70.82
N ALA A 351 62.58 -48.71 69.99
CA ALA A 351 63.39 -48.71 68.78
C ALA A 351 63.98 -47.29 68.53
N ASP A 352 65.11 -47.22 67.84
CA ASP A 352 65.64 -46.01 67.18
C ASP A 352 65.72 -46.42 65.69
N GLU A 353 64.56 -46.47 65.00
CA GLU A 353 64.46 -47.05 63.64
C GLU A 353 65.09 -46.14 62.57
N ASN A 354 65.30 -44.86 62.87
CA ASN A 354 65.96 -43.90 61.98
C ASN A 354 67.48 -43.71 62.28
N GLU A 355 67.97 -44.22 63.41
CA GLU A 355 69.37 -44.18 63.90
C GLU A 355 69.94 -42.76 64.09
N ASN A 356 69.10 -41.76 64.42
CA ASN A 356 69.53 -40.35 64.57
C ASN A 356 70.18 -40.01 65.93
N GLY A 357 70.01 -40.85 66.96
CA GLY A 357 70.52 -40.56 68.31
C GLY A 357 69.51 -39.90 69.25
N ILE A 358 68.21 -39.97 68.96
CA ILE A 358 67.07 -39.61 69.82
C ILE A 358 66.17 -40.88 69.95
N CYS A 359 64.92 -40.77 70.41
CA CYS A 359 64.03 -41.90 70.71
C CYS A 359 62.74 -41.84 69.87
N ASP A 360 62.49 -42.81 68.97
CA ASP A 360 61.24 -42.93 68.17
C ASP A 360 59.94 -42.69 68.97
N THR A 361 59.93 -43.05 70.26
CA THR A 361 58.75 -42.90 71.12
C THR A 361 58.51 -41.50 71.68
N GLU A 362 59.49 -40.60 71.58
CA GLU A 362 59.38 -39.17 71.89
C GLU A 362 59.50 -38.28 70.62
N GLU A 363 59.77 -38.90 69.46
CA GLU A 363 59.67 -38.32 68.12
C GLU A 363 58.21 -38.09 67.70
N VAL A 364 57.59 -37.08 68.31
CA VAL A 364 56.23 -36.62 67.99
C VAL A 364 56.25 -35.36 67.13
N GLY A 365 55.64 -35.46 65.95
CA GLY A 365 55.59 -34.40 64.95
C GLY A 365 54.85 -34.88 63.71
N CYS A 366 54.75 -34.06 62.67
CA CYS A 366 54.03 -34.47 61.46
C CYS A 366 54.82 -35.51 60.67
N THR A 367 54.28 -36.72 60.50
CA THR A 367 54.96 -37.85 59.82
C THR A 367 54.64 -37.97 58.32
N ASP A 368 53.83 -37.07 57.74
CA ASP A 368 53.55 -37.08 56.29
C ASP A 368 54.62 -36.28 55.55
N SER A 369 55.49 -36.97 54.81
CA SER A 369 56.59 -36.39 54.03
C SER A 369 56.16 -35.41 52.92
N ASN A 370 54.86 -35.21 52.71
CA ASN A 370 54.28 -34.27 51.75
C ASN A 370 53.71 -33.01 52.43
N ASN A 371 53.84 -32.90 53.76
CA ASN A 371 53.35 -31.78 54.55
C ASN A 371 54.45 -30.72 54.78
N PRO A 372 54.19 -29.41 54.62
CA PRO A 372 55.20 -28.37 54.87
C PRO A 372 55.72 -28.29 56.30
N ASN A 373 55.02 -28.86 57.29
CA ASN A 373 55.56 -29.02 58.65
C ASN A 373 55.94 -30.48 59.00
N TYR A 374 56.22 -31.29 57.99
CA TYR A 374 56.85 -32.61 58.15
C TYR A 374 58.14 -32.50 58.96
N ASP A 375 58.22 -33.27 60.05
CA ASP A 375 59.48 -33.47 60.75
C ASP A 375 60.10 -34.78 60.23
N PRO A 376 61.28 -34.75 59.58
CA PRO A 376 61.97 -35.96 59.14
C PRO A 376 62.45 -36.84 60.29
N ASN A 377 62.35 -36.36 61.54
CA ASN A 377 62.61 -37.06 62.79
C ASN A 377 61.31 -37.29 63.59
N ALA A 378 60.15 -37.35 62.94
CA ALA A 378 58.91 -37.79 63.58
C ALA A 378 58.55 -39.22 63.17
N SER A 379 58.45 -40.09 64.18
CA SER A 379 58.03 -41.49 64.04
C SER A 379 56.55 -41.70 64.37
N PHE A 380 55.91 -40.75 65.07
CA PHE A 380 54.47 -40.79 65.39
C PHE A 380 53.77 -39.41 65.25
N ASP A 381 52.67 -39.38 64.47
CA ASP A 381 51.81 -38.21 64.31
C ASP A 381 51.00 -37.94 65.59
N ASP A 382 51.24 -36.79 66.20
CA ASP A 382 50.54 -36.27 67.39
C ASP A 382 49.33 -35.37 67.05
N GLY A 383 49.09 -35.13 65.75
CA GLY A 383 48.12 -34.17 65.25
C GLY A 383 48.69 -32.77 64.99
N SER A 384 50.01 -32.60 65.02
CA SER A 384 50.69 -31.35 64.62
C SER A 384 50.69 -31.11 63.11
N CYS A 385 50.46 -32.13 62.27
CA CYS A 385 50.33 -31.97 60.82
C CYS A 385 49.33 -30.86 60.46
N ILE A 386 49.79 -29.80 59.77
CA ILE A 386 48.88 -28.77 59.27
C ILE A 386 47.98 -29.37 58.19
N VAL A 387 46.69 -29.01 58.19
CA VAL A 387 45.73 -29.55 57.21
C VAL A 387 45.94 -28.83 55.88
N GLY A 388 46.29 -29.58 54.84
CA GLY A 388 46.40 -29.05 53.48
C GLY A 388 45.05 -29.01 52.76
N GLY A 389 44.85 -28.00 51.93
CA GLY A 389 43.60 -27.83 51.17
C GLY A 389 43.73 -26.70 50.14
N CYS A 390 42.59 -26.14 49.73
CA CYS A 390 42.59 -24.94 48.90
C CYS A 390 42.50 -23.67 49.75
N ILE A 391 43.58 -22.89 49.80
CA ILE A 391 43.64 -21.60 50.51
C ILE A 391 43.36 -20.39 49.59
N VAL A 392 42.96 -20.61 48.34
CA VAL A 392 42.64 -19.54 47.37
C VAL A 392 41.20 -19.07 47.59
N PRO A 393 40.94 -17.80 47.96
CA PRO A 393 39.59 -17.33 48.31
C PRO A 393 38.54 -17.38 47.20
N PHE A 394 38.97 -17.55 45.95
CA PHE A 394 38.14 -17.57 44.74
C PHE A 394 37.93 -18.99 44.18
N ALA A 395 38.19 -20.02 44.98
CA ALA A 395 37.96 -21.42 44.61
C ALA A 395 36.66 -21.96 45.24
N CYS A 396 35.97 -22.82 44.52
CA CYS A 396 34.72 -23.46 44.93
C CYS A 396 34.84 -24.29 46.21
N ASN A 397 36.04 -24.80 46.49
CA ASN A 397 36.36 -25.56 47.70
C ASN A 397 37.34 -24.83 48.64
N TYR A 398 37.31 -23.49 48.64
CA TYR A 398 38.10 -22.68 49.57
C TYR A 398 37.88 -23.07 51.04
N ASP A 399 38.95 -23.45 51.72
CA ASP A 399 38.97 -23.78 53.15
C ASP A 399 39.80 -22.73 53.91
N PRO A 400 39.17 -21.78 54.64
CA PRO A 400 39.88 -20.79 55.46
C PRO A 400 40.57 -21.40 56.70
N THR A 401 40.49 -22.72 56.92
CA THR A 401 41.18 -23.45 57.99
C THR A 401 42.34 -24.31 57.50
N ALA A 402 42.55 -24.42 56.18
CA ALA A 402 43.72 -25.09 55.62
C ALA A 402 45.00 -24.26 55.86
N GLY A 403 46.05 -24.90 56.37
CA GLY A 403 47.33 -24.27 56.69
C GLY A 403 48.27 -24.10 55.49
N TYR A 404 48.04 -24.86 54.41
CA TYR A 404 48.83 -24.75 53.16
C TYR A 404 48.02 -25.15 51.93
N LEU A 405 48.47 -24.65 50.76
CA LEU A 405 47.94 -25.02 49.46
C LEU A 405 48.45 -26.41 49.05
N ILE A 406 47.55 -27.36 48.83
CA ILE A 406 47.89 -28.58 48.06
C ILE A 406 47.81 -28.23 46.56
N PRO A 407 48.88 -28.38 45.76
CA PRO A 407 48.86 -28.07 44.34
C PRO A 407 47.79 -28.89 43.59
N GLY A 408 46.93 -28.21 42.83
CA GLY A 408 45.82 -28.84 42.11
C GLY A 408 44.64 -29.30 42.98
N SER A 409 44.62 -28.97 44.28
CA SER A 409 43.45 -29.23 45.14
C SER A 409 42.34 -28.20 45.00
N CYS A 410 42.65 -26.98 44.54
CA CYS A 410 41.66 -25.95 44.30
C CYS A 410 40.76 -26.31 43.12
N ASP A 411 39.47 -26.42 43.41
CA ASP A 411 38.41 -26.59 42.44
C ASP A 411 37.90 -25.20 42.02
N PHE A 412 37.87 -24.95 40.72
CA PHE A 412 37.41 -23.68 40.14
C PHE A 412 36.21 -23.90 39.19
N THR A 413 35.59 -25.08 39.19
CA THR A 413 34.52 -25.43 38.23
C THR A 413 33.33 -26.20 38.81
N SER A 414 33.31 -26.57 40.09
CA SER A 414 32.11 -27.16 40.74
C SER A 414 31.07 -26.15 41.23
N CYS A 415 31.40 -24.86 41.19
CA CYS A 415 30.53 -23.72 41.56
C CYS A 415 30.46 -22.66 40.44
N THR A 416 30.88 -23.00 39.23
CA THR A 416 30.74 -22.17 38.04
C THR A 416 29.42 -22.43 37.35
N GLY A 417 28.73 -21.36 36.98
CA GLY A 417 27.49 -21.37 36.23
C GLY A 417 26.90 -19.96 36.25
N CYS A 418 25.70 -19.79 35.70
CA CYS A 418 25.07 -18.47 35.72
C CYS A 418 24.64 -18.07 37.14
N THR A 419 25.18 -16.96 37.64
CA THR A 419 24.90 -16.42 38.98
C THR A 419 23.82 -15.31 39.00
N ASP A 420 23.23 -14.98 37.85
CA ASP A 420 22.26 -13.89 37.70
C ASP A 420 20.83 -14.41 37.93
N GLU A 421 20.10 -13.84 38.90
CA GLU A 421 18.75 -14.29 39.28
C GLU A 421 17.71 -14.06 38.16
N ASP A 422 17.98 -13.16 37.20
CA ASP A 422 17.09 -12.85 36.08
C ASP A 422 17.38 -13.69 34.80
N ALA A 423 18.36 -14.61 34.84
CA ALA A 423 18.75 -15.45 33.70
C ALA A 423 18.05 -16.83 33.64
N CYS A 424 17.84 -17.33 32.43
CA CYS A 424 17.07 -18.55 32.14
C CYS A 424 17.75 -19.85 32.56
N ASN A 425 19.07 -19.82 32.70
CA ASN A 425 19.89 -20.92 33.18
C ASN A 425 20.58 -20.62 34.52
N TYR A 426 20.02 -19.69 35.32
CA TYR A 426 20.45 -19.40 36.68
C TYR A 426 20.64 -20.68 37.52
N ASP A 427 21.84 -20.86 38.09
CA ASP A 427 22.14 -21.92 39.04
C ASP A 427 22.33 -21.35 40.45
N GLN A 428 21.39 -21.69 41.33
CA GLN A 428 21.42 -21.27 42.74
C GLN A 428 22.59 -21.86 43.54
N GLU A 429 23.25 -22.91 43.06
CA GLU A 429 24.46 -23.47 43.68
C GLU A 429 25.76 -22.89 43.05
N ALA A 430 25.66 -22.07 42.00
CA ALA A 430 26.81 -21.35 41.45
C ALA A 430 27.18 -20.12 42.29
N SER A 431 28.48 -19.90 42.48
CA SER A 431 29.04 -18.73 43.19
C SER A 431 30.10 -17.98 42.38
N ILE A 432 30.43 -18.47 41.18
CA ILE A 432 31.35 -17.85 40.23
C ILE A 432 30.65 -17.83 38.88
N ASN A 433 30.53 -16.66 38.26
CA ASN A 433 29.98 -16.55 36.92
C ASN A 433 31.04 -16.96 35.89
N ASP A 434 30.68 -17.85 34.97
CA ASP A 434 31.55 -18.36 33.90
C ASP A 434 31.17 -17.84 32.50
N GLY A 435 30.31 -16.82 32.43
CA GLY A 435 29.79 -16.26 31.19
C GLY A 435 28.70 -17.11 30.53
N SER A 436 28.23 -18.19 31.17
CA SER A 436 27.18 -19.06 30.61
C SER A 436 25.77 -18.47 30.64
N CYS A 437 25.54 -17.30 31.26
CA CYS A 437 24.21 -16.73 31.47
C CYS A 437 23.41 -16.51 30.17
N GLU A 438 22.38 -17.34 29.99
CA GLU A 438 21.35 -17.16 28.95
C GLU A 438 20.28 -16.23 29.51
N LEU A 439 20.44 -14.91 29.31
CA LEU A 439 19.36 -13.95 29.59
C LEU A 439 18.19 -14.18 28.61
N PRO A 440 16.93 -13.95 29.04
CA PRO A 440 15.82 -13.91 28.10
C PRO A 440 16.01 -12.74 27.13
N LEU A 441 15.56 -12.91 25.89
CA LEU A 441 15.42 -11.80 24.95
C LEU A 441 14.50 -10.75 25.59
N PHE A 442 14.82 -9.46 25.42
CA PHE A 442 13.96 -8.35 25.83
C PHE A 442 12.50 -8.60 25.39
N GLY A 443 11.50 -8.21 26.17
CA GLY A 443 10.08 -8.51 25.92
C GLY A 443 9.64 -9.96 26.17
N TYR A 444 10.51 -10.96 26.01
CA TYR A 444 10.18 -12.40 26.16
C TYR A 444 10.57 -12.98 27.53
N ASP A 445 10.00 -14.14 27.86
CA ASP A 445 10.34 -14.95 29.02
C ASP A 445 11.35 -16.07 28.65
N CYS A 446 11.77 -16.84 29.64
CA CYS A 446 12.76 -17.91 29.48
C CYS A 446 12.29 -19.18 28.76
N ASN A 447 11.02 -19.25 28.33
CA ASN A 447 10.50 -20.25 27.41
C ASN A 447 10.43 -19.73 25.97
N GLY A 448 10.65 -18.42 25.78
CA GLY A 448 10.31 -17.69 24.55
C GLY A 448 8.83 -17.30 24.46
N ASP A 449 8.07 -17.44 25.56
CA ASP A 449 6.70 -16.90 25.63
C ASP A 449 6.76 -15.38 25.88
N CYS A 450 5.75 -14.63 25.48
CA CYS A 450 5.75 -13.17 25.65
C CYS A 450 5.42 -12.74 27.10
N ASN A 451 6.09 -11.71 27.65
CA ASN A 451 5.78 -11.17 28.98
C ASN A 451 4.49 -10.33 29.01
N ASN A 452 4.30 -9.45 28.02
CA ASN A 452 3.14 -8.58 27.86
C ASN A 452 2.64 -8.68 26.42
N ASP A 453 1.50 -9.34 26.23
CA ASP A 453 0.75 -9.41 24.97
C ASP A 453 -0.67 -8.92 25.29
N SER A 454 -0.98 -7.70 24.85
CA SER A 454 -2.21 -6.97 25.19
C SER A 454 -3.39 -7.29 24.28
N ASP A 455 -3.17 -7.76 23.05
CA ASP A 455 -4.21 -7.97 22.03
C ASP A 455 -4.41 -9.45 21.63
N GLY A 456 -3.37 -10.28 21.74
CA GLY A 456 -3.36 -11.72 21.55
C GLY A 456 -2.79 -12.23 20.23
N ASP A 457 -1.93 -11.47 19.52
CA ASP A 457 -1.36 -11.86 18.21
C ASP A 457 -0.06 -12.69 18.26
N GLU A 458 0.50 -12.95 19.45
CA GLU A 458 1.79 -13.61 19.72
C GLU A 458 3.05 -12.72 19.51
N VAL A 459 2.92 -11.42 19.27
CA VAL A 459 3.97 -10.38 19.41
C VAL A 459 3.83 -9.68 20.79
N CYS A 460 4.92 -9.12 21.32
CA CYS A 460 4.88 -8.39 22.60
C CYS A 460 4.59 -6.90 22.45
N ASP A 461 3.93 -6.32 23.46
CA ASP A 461 3.73 -4.88 23.67
C ASP A 461 5.04 -4.07 23.49
N GLU A 462 6.19 -4.62 23.93
CA GLU A 462 7.51 -3.99 23.78
C GLU A 462 8.09 -4.03 22.35
N PHE A 463 7.49 -4.79 21.44
CA PHE A 463 7.85 -4.90 20.02
C PHE A 463 6.69 -4.56 19.07
N GLU A 464 5.56 -4.08 19.58
CA GLU A 464 4.44 -3.63 18.76
C GLU A 464 4.84 -2.44 17.88
N ILE A 465 5.13 -2.72 16.60
CA ILE A 465 5.32 -1.66 15.62
C ILE A 465 3.93 -1.11 15.29
N SER A 466 3.64 0.08 15.82
CA SER A 466 2.41 0.83 15.58
C SER A 466 2.36 1.32 14.12
N GLY A 467 1.28 1.01 13.42
CA GLY A 467 1.02 1.55 12.07
C GLY A 467 -0.11 0.82 11.36
N CYS A 468 -0.46 1.26 10.15
CA CYS A 468 -1.55 0.65 9.42
C CYS A 468 -1.26 -0.81 9.01
N THR A 469 -2.04 -1.75 9.53
CA THR A 469 -1.91 -3.19 9.25
C THR A 469 -2.78 -3.70 8.10
N ASP A 470 -3.68 -2.89 7.53
CA ASP A 470 -4.52 -3.27 6.37
C ASP A 470 -3.69 -3.28 5.06
N PRO A 471 -3.44 -4.44 4.41
CA PRO A 471 -2.65 -4.52 3.18
C PRO A 471 -3.33 -3.92 1.94
N GLN A 472 -4.51 -3.30 2.06
CA GLN A 472 -5.20 -2.55 1.01
C GLN A 472 -5.13 -1.02 1.20
N SER A 473 -4.57 -0.54 2.31
CA SER A 473 -4.30 0.88 2.53
C SER A 473 -3.00 1.33 1.83
N PRO A 474 -2.95 2.52 1.20
CA PRO A 474 -1.72 3.05 0.59
C PRO A 474 -0.60 3.38 1.58
N ASN A 475 -0.88 3.42 2.89
CA ASN A 475 0.11 3.58 3.95
C ASN A 475 0.30 2.31 4.80
N PHE A 476 -0.06 1.14 4.25
CA PHE A 476 0.22 -0.15 4.87
C PHE A 476 1.71 -0.26 5.25
N ASN A 477 1.99 -0.45 6.54
CA ASN A 477 3.33 -0.72 7.03
C ASN A 477 3.50 -2.25 7.15
N PRO A 478 4.31 -2.91 6.29
CA PRO A 478 4.50 -4.36 6.35
C PRO A 478 5.23 -4.85 7.61
N SER A 479 5.84 -3.93 8.37
CA SER A 479 6.44 -4.21 9.67
C SER A 479 5.47 -3.98 10.83
N ALA A 480 4.32 -3.32 10.62
CA ALA A 480 3.38 -3.04 11.70
C ALA A 480 2.62 -4.28 12.15
N THR A 481 2.52 -4.46 13.46
CA THR A 481 1.76 -5.54 14.11
C THR A 481 0.48 -5.01 14.75
N ASN A 482 0.50 -3.80 15.33
CA ASN A 482 -0.66 -3.16 15.95
C ASN A 482 -1.18 -1.97 15.12
N ASP A 483 -2.50 -1.93 14.87
CA ASP A 483 -3.19 -0.84 14.16
C ASP A 483 -3.45 0.35 15.10
N ASP A 484 -2.60 1.38 14.97
CA ASP A 484 -2.74 2.65 15.70
C ASP A 484 -3.90 3.52 15.21
N GLY A 485 -4.60 3.09 14.16
CA GLY A 485 -5.65 3.85 13.47
C GLY A 485 -5.10 4.85 12.46
N SER A 486 -3.83 4.73 12.05
CA SER A 486 -3.24 5.53 10.97
C SER A 486 -3.68 5.11 9.56
N CYS A 487 -4.36 3.97 9.40
CA CYS A 487 -4.87 3.53 8.10
C CYS A 487 -5.74 4.61 7.44
N LEU A 488 -5.36 5.01 6.22
CA LEU A 488 -6.11 5.98 5.43
C LEU A 488 -7.51 5.45 5.11
N VAL A 489 -8.54 6.29 5.22
CA VAL A 489 -9.92 5.87 4.91
C VAL A 489 -10.16 5.95 3.40
N ALA A 490 -10.44 4.80 2.78
CA ALA A 490 -10.82 4.69 1.38
C ALA A 490 -12.18 5.34 1.10
N GLY A 491 -12.30 6.07 -0.02
CA GLY A 491 -13.59 6.55 -0.49
C GLY A 491 -13.53 7.27 -1.84
N CYS A 492 -14.68 7.78 -2.28
CA CYS A 492 -14.77 8.42 -3.58
C CYS A 492 -14.58 9.94 -3.49
N ILE A 493 -13.32 10.39 -3.53
CA ILE A 493 -12.99 11.84 -3.53
C ILE A 493 -13.16 12.51 -4.92
N GLN A 494 -13.85 11.87 -5.88
CA GLN A 494 -14.12 12.43 -7.21
C GLN A 494 -15.32 13.39 -7.19
N PRO A 495 -15.17 14.71 -7.49
CA PRO A 495 -16.25 15.70 -7.37
C PRO A 495 -17.46 15.51 -8.30
N TYR A 496 -17.37 14.57 -9.26
CA TYR A 496 -18.43 14.23 -10.21
C TYR A 496 -19.09 12.87 -9.94
N ALA A 497 -18.70 12.18 -8.86
CA ALA A 497 -19.35 10.94 -8.45
C ALA A 497 -20.61 11.21 -7.62
N CYS A 498 -21.60 10.34 -7.76
CA CYS A 498 -22.88 10.38 -7.07
C CYS A 498 -22.76 10.17 -5.55
N ASN A 499 -21.70 9.47 -5.12
CA ASN A 499 -21.33 9.27 -3.73
C ASN A 499 -20.01 9.99 -3.36
N TYR A 500 -19.78 11.18 -3.93
CA TYR A 500 -18.62 12.01 -3.59
C TYR A 500 -18.52 12.22 -2.06
N ASP A 501 -17.41 11.76 -1.48
CA ASP A 501 -17.06 11.98 -0.08
C ASP A 501 -15.83 12.90 -0.01
N SER A 502 -15.97 14.05 0.65
CA SER A 502 -14.89 15.01 0.85
C SER A 502 -14.10 14.77 2.14
N SER A 503 -14.33 13.66 2.83
CA SER A 503 -13.71 13.27 4.10
C SER A 503 -12.96 11.94 4.08
N ALA A 504 -12.95 11.23 2.95
CA ALA A 504 -12.03 10.12 2.72
C ALA A 504 -10.61 10.64 2.41
N ASP A 505 -9.59 9.91 2.85
CA ASP A 505 -8.19 10.32 2.75
C ASP A 505 -7.56 9.98 1.39
N TYR A 506 -8.03 8.90 0.75
CA TYR A 506 -7.57 8.51 -0.59
C TYR A 506 -8.71 8.03 -1.50
N MET A 507 -8.41 8.02 -2.81
CA MET A 507 -9.38 7.71 -3.86
C MET A 507 -9.43 6.21 -4.17
N ASP A 508 -10.50 5.53 -3.75
CA ASP A 508 -10.88 4.23 -4.32
C ASP A 508 -11.91 4.44 -5.44
N ILE A 509 -11.45 4.32 -6.68
CA ILE A 509 -12.30 4.45 -7.87
C ILE A 509 -13.30 3.28 -8.03
N THR A 510 -13.10 2.15 -7.35
CA THR A 510 -14.05 1.03 -7.33
C THR A 510 -15.23 1.29 -6.40
N MET A 511 -15.04 2.15 -5.38
CA MET A 511 -16.12 2.67 -4.55
C MET A 511 -16.87 3.84 -5.20
N CYS A 512 -16.34 4.45 -6.26
CA CYS A 512 -17.01 5.57 -6.95
C CYS A 512 -18.20 5.11 -7.79
N ASP A 513 -19.39 5.55 -7.39
CA ASP A 513 -20.61 5.42 -8.19
C ASP A 513 -20.77 6.66 -9.08
N PHE A 514 -20.64 6.46 -10.40
CA PHE A 514 -20.86 7.49 -11.41
C PHE A 514 -22.24 7.38 -12.09
N SER A 515 -23.17 6.60 -11.52
CA SER A 515 -24.38 6.15 -12.22
C SER A 515 -25.70 6.41 -11.49
N SER A 516 -25.77 6.25 -10.15
CA SER A 516 -27.05 6.33 -9.42
C SER A 516 -27.70 7.71 -9.36
N CYS A 517 -26.98 8.77 -9.74
CA CYS A 517 -27.46 10.15 -9.82
C CYS A 517 -27.53 10.68 -11.27
N ILE A 518 -27.24 9.84 -12.27
CA ILE A 518 -27.49 10.15 -13.68
C ILE A 518 -28.93 9.74 -13.99
N GLY A 519 -29.69 10.67 -14.55
CA GLY A 519 -31.05 10.43 -15.01
C GLY A 519 -31.59 11.64 -15.77
N CYS A 520 -32.87 11.61 -16.13
CA CYS A 520 -33.51 12.78 -16.71
C CYS A 520 -34.03 13.72 -15.62
N ILE A 521 -33.55 14.96 -15.59
CA ILE A 521 -34.05 16.03 -14.68
C ILE A 521 -34.89 17.10 -15.39
N ASP A 522 -35.36 16.83 -16.62
CA ASP A 522 -36.37 17.67 -17.28
C ASP A 522 -37.78 17.31 -16.75
N GLU A 523 -38.47 18.26 -16.12
CA GLU A 523 -39.82 18.08 -15.57
C GLU A 523 -40.88 17.73 -16.63
N GLN A 524 -40.55 17.83 -17.93
CA GLN A 524 -41.42 17.46 -19.05
C GLN A 524 -41.19 16.03 -19.58
N ALA A 525 -40.21 15.30 -19.05
CA ALA A 525 -39.92 13.93 -19.46
C ALA A 525 -40.75 12.89 -18.71
N CYS A 526 -41.14 11.84 -19.40
CA CYS A 526 -41.92 10.71 -18.90
C CYS A 526 -41.19 9.89 -17.82
N ASN A 527 -39.86 9.90 -17.87
CA ASN A 527 -38.98 9.28 -16.89
C ASN A 527 -38.17 10.30 -16.07
N TYR A 528 -38.75 11.48 -15.83
CA TYR A 528 -38.20 12.49 -14.91
C TYR A 528 -37.91 11.88 -13.53
N ASP A 529 -36.64 11.90 -13.11
CA ASP A 529 -36.19 11.42 -11.81
C ASP A 529 -35.83 12.58 -10.88
N THR A 530 -36.66 12.80 -9.87
CA THR A 530 -36.45 13.74 -8.77
C THR A 530 -35.20 13.49 -7.91
N LEU A 531 -34.54 12.33 -8.04
CA LEU A 531 -33.35 11.95 -7.29
C LEU A 531 -32.05 12.10 -8.10
N ALA A 532 -32.14 12.21 -9.44
CA ALA A 532 -31.00 12.48 -10.27
C ALA A 532 -30.46 13.91 -10.03
N THR A 533 -29.14 14.06 -10.07
CA THR A 533 -28.45 15.36 -9.91
C THR A 533 -27.61 15.73 -11.13
N ILE A 534 -27.36 14.78 -12.02
CA ILE A 534 -26.68 14.96 -13.30
C ILE A 534 -27.67 14.62 -14.41
N ASN A 535 -27.93 15.58 -15.31
CA ASN A 535 -28.87 15.36 -16.41
C ASN A 535 -28.21 14.58 -17.56
N ASP A 536 -28.76 13.43 -17.93
CA ASP A 536 -28.49 12.81 -19.24
C ASP A 536 -29.73 12.96 -20.14
N PHE A 537 -29.68 13.98 -21.00
CA PHE A 537 -30.70 14.25 -22.02
C PHE A 537 -30.89 13.09 -23.01
N SER A 538 -29.94 12.17 -23.14
CA SER A 538 -30.09 10.97 -23.99
C SER A 538 -30.88 9.85 -23.31
N MET A 539 -31.06 9.92 -21.99
CA MET A 539 -31.94 9.02 -21.22
C MET A 539 -33.36 9.57 -21.07
N CYS A 540 -33.61 10.87 -21.34
CA CYS A 540 -34.95 11.46 -21.27
C CYS A 540 -35.90 10.89 -22.32
N GLU A 541 -36.98 10.24 -21.85
CA GLU A 541 -38.10 9.79 -22.67
C GLU A 541 -39.22 10.84 -22.64
N TYR A 542 -39.83 11.13 -23.79
CA TYR A 542 -40.89 12.14 -23.95
C TYR A 542 -42.08 11.53 -24.71
N PRO A 543 -43.30 12.09 -24.60
CA PRO A 543 -44.45 11.61 -25.38
C PRO A 543 -44.17 11.68 -26.88
N GLU A 544 -44.71 10.72 -27.66
CA GLU A 544 -44.44 10.61 -29.11
C GLU A 544 -44.84 11.88 -29.89
N ASN A 545 -45.86 12.59 -29.41
CA ASN A 545 -46.30 13.86 -29.94
C ASN A 545 -47.04 14.68 -28.85
N ALA A 546 -47.39 15.93 -29.17
CA ALA A 546 -47.99 16.87 -28.21
C ALA A 546 -49.47 16.61 -27.84
N PHE A 547 -50.10 15.57 -28.40
CA PHE A 547 -51.51 15.23 -28.20
C PHE A 547 -51.70 13.98 -27.31
N VAL A 548 -50.62 13.29 -26.96
CA VAL A 548 -50.61 12.11 -26.08
C VAL A 548 -49.82 12.34 -24.80
N ASP A 549 -50.15 11.58 -23.76
CA ASP A 549 -49.38 11.48 -22.52
C ASP A 549 -48.27 10.41 -22.61
N CYS A 550 -47.56 10.23 -21.50
CA CYS A 550 -46.45 9.29 -21.37
C CYS A 550 -46.85 7.81 -21.36
N ASP A 551 -48.12 7.49 -21.09
CA ASP A 551 -48.67 6.14 -21.21
C ASP A 551 -49.33 5.94 -22.60
N SER A 552 -49.13 6.89 -23.53
CA SER A 552 -49.70 6.96 -24.87
C SER A 552 -51.23 7.12 -24.93
N ASN A 553 -51.86 7.63 -23.86
CA ASN A 553 -53.27 8.02 -23.89
C ASN A 553 -53.41 9.43 -24.49
N CYS A 554 -54.49 9.70 -25.20
CA CYS A 554 -54.79 11.03 -25.70
C CYS A 554 -55.10 12.04 -24.58
N LEU A 555 -54.60 13.28 -24.72
CA LEU A 555 -54.88 14.38 -23.80
C LEU A 555 -56.29 14.95 -23.98
N ASN A 556 -56.77 14.94 -25.22
CA ASN A 556 -58.17 15.12 -25.60
C ASN A 556 -58.59 13.91 -26.44
N ASP A 557 -59.60 13.19 -25.96
CA ASP A 557 -60.31 12.09 -26.64
C ASP A 557 -61.76 12.21 -26.15
N THR A 558 -62.59 12.86 -26.96
CA THR A 558 -63.93 13.31 -26.59
C THR A 558 -64.99 12.20 -26.70
N ASP A 559 -64.79 11.22 -27.59
CA ASP A 559 -65.76 10.15 -27.87
C ASP A 559 -65.36 8.76 -27.29
N GLY A 560 -64.05 8.51 -27.12
CA GLY A 560 -63.47 7.31 -26.54
C GLY A 560 -63.04 6.21 -27.54
N ASP A 561 -62.87 6.50 -28.83
CA ASP A 561 -62.39 5.52 -29.82
C ASP A 561 -60.88 5.21 -29.72
N GLY A 562 -60.09 6.13 -29.15
CA GLY A 562 -58.63 6.02 -28.97
C GLY A 562 -57.79 6.81 -29.98
N ILE A 563 -58.39 7.66 -30.82
CA ILE A 563 -57.74 8.66 -31.66
C ILE A 563 -57.99 10.04 -31.04
N CYS A 564 -56.93 10.84 -30.87
CA CYS A 564 -57.05 12.12 -30.17
C CYS A 564 -57.76 13.17 -31.04
N ASP A 565 -58.57 14.04 -30.44
CA ASP A 565 -59.38 15.08 -31.11
C ASP A 565 -58.59 15.86 -32.20
N GLU A 566 -57.31 16.18 -31.97
CA GLU A 566 -56.47 16.93 -32.92
C GLU A 566 -55.99 16.13 -34.15
N ASN A 567 -56.15 14.80 -34.13
CA ASN A 567 -55.80 13.88 -35.21
C ASN A 567 -57.03 13.29 -35.92
N GLU A 568 -58.25 13.60 -35.46
CA GLU A 568 -59.48 13.10 -36.05
C GLU A 568 -59.71 13.59 -37.49
N ILE A 569 -60.45 12.77 -38.26
CA ILE A 569 -60.86 13.10 -39.63
C ILE A 569 -62.40 13.16 -39.66
N PRO A 570 -63.00 14.36 -39.67
CA PRO A 570 -64.45 14.52 -39.65
C PRO A 570 -65.13 14.05 -40.94
N GLY A 571 -66.11 13.15 -40.84
CA GLY A 571 -66.93 12.69 -41.96
C GLY A 571 -67.89 11.56 -41.58
N CYS A 572 -68.86 11.25 -42.44
CA CYS A 572 -69.84 10.21 -42.11
C CYS A 572 -69.18 8.83 -41.91
N THR A 573 -69.29 8.28 -40.69
CA THR A 573 -68.74 6.96 -40.30
C THR A 573 -69.71 5.80 -40.49
N ASP A 574 -71.00 6.06 -40.78
CA ASP A 574 -71.99 5.00 -41.04
C ASP A 574 -71.76 4.34 -42.42
N PRO A 575 -71.38 3.04 -42.50
CA PRO A 575 -71.10 2.34 -43.75
C PRO A 575 -72.35 2.04 -44.60
N THR A 576 -73.54 2.46 -44.17
CA THR A 576 -74.80 2.39 -44.93
C THR A 576 -75.21 3.73 -45.55
N ALA A 577 -74.56 4.84 -45.18
CA ALA A 577 -74.82 6.16 -45.76
C ALA A 577 -74.21 6.29 -47.17
N THR A 578 -74.86 7.07 -48.03
CA THR A 578 -74.44 7.26 -49.43
C THR A 578 -73.14 8.07 -49.59
N ASN A 579 -72.70 8.75 -48.53
CA ASN A 579 -71.47 9.53 -48.43
C ASN A 579 -70.50 9.04 -47.33
N TYR A 580 -70.58 7.77 -46.94
CA TYR A 580 -69.64 7.12 -46.03
C TYR A 580 -68.17 7.37 -46.41
N ASN A 581 -67.35 7.76 -45.43
CA ASN A 581 -65.90 7.89 -45.58
C ASN A 581 -65.17 6.83 -44.70
N PRO A 582 -64.48 5.84 -45.27
CA PRO A 582 -63.74 4.84 -44.50
C PRO A 582 -62.47 5.37 -43.81
N GLU A 583 -62.06 6.60 -44.14
CA GLU A 583 -60.96 7.30 -43.47
C GLU A 583 -61.46 8.33 -42.44
N ALA A 584 -62.78 8.39 -42.16
CA ALA A 584 -63.32 9.25 -41.10
C ALA A 584 -63.28 8.57 -39.72
N THR A 585 -63.08 9.36 -38.67
CA THR A 585 -63.06 8.94 -37.27
C THR A 585 -64.21 9.60 -36.49
N ASP A 586 -64.33 10.93 -36.59
CA ASP A 586 -65.45 11.72 -36.07
C ASP A 586 -66.65 11.73 -37.04
N ASP A 587 -67.85 11.37 -36.56
CA ASP A 587 -69.10 11.59 -37.30
C ASP A 587 -69.64 13.02 -37.12
N ASN A 588 -69.20 13.88 -38.04
CA ASN A 588 -69.70 15.26 -38.15
C ASN A 588 -71.20 15.39 -38.53
N GLY A 589 -71.96 14.29 -38.55
CA GLY A 589 -73.41 14.28 -38.72
C GLY A 589 -73.87 14.53 -40.14
N THR A 590 -72.97 14.43 -41.13
CA THR A 590 -73.29 14.69 -42.56
C THR A 590 -73.84 13.47 -43.30
N CYS A 591 -74.09 12.35 -42.63
CA CYS A 591 -74.57 11.11 -43.25
C CYS A 591 -75.90 11.27 -44.04
N ILE A 592 -75.88 10.93 -45.33
CA ILE A 592 -77.02 11.02 -46.25
C ILE A 592 -77.68 9.63 -46.42
N PRO A 593 -78.93 9.43 -45.95
CA PRO A 593 -79.63 8.14 -46.02
C PRO A 593 -80.13 7.79 -47.44
N GLU A 594 -80.34 6.49 -47.68
CA GLU A 594 -80.93 5.95 -48.93
C GLU A 594 -82.48 6.00 -48.88
N LEU A 595 -83.12 6.44 -49.98
CA LEU A 595 -84.59 6.59 -50.11
C LEU A 595 -85.20 5.47 -50.98
N PHE A 596 -86.41 5.02 -50.64
CA PHE A 596 -87.06 3.86 -51.25
C PHE A 596 -88.26 4.25 -52.13
N GLY A 597 -88.19 3.93 -53.42
CA GLY A 597 -89.26 4.21 -54.39
C GLY A 597 -90.32 3.12 -54.49
N GLY A 598 -91.60 3.50 -54.58
CA GLY A 598 -92.72 2.56 -54.61
C GLY A 598 -94.05 3.19 -55.05
N CYS A 599 -95.16 2.68 -54.51
CA CYS A 599 -96.51 3.16 -54.82
C CYS A 599 -97.08 3.98 -53.65
N ILE A 600 -96.83 5.30 -53.63
CA ILE A 600 -97.24 6.17 -52.52
C ILE A 600 -98.70 6.68 -52.60
N ILE A 601 -99.49 6.25 -53.58
CA ILE A 601 -100.81 6.81 -53.87
C ILE A 601 -101.89 6.10 -53.02
N PRO A 602 -102.52 6.73 -52.00
CA PRO A 602 -103.27 6.04 -50.95
C PRO A 602 -104.58 5.33 -51.36
N PHE A 603 -104.95 5.40 -52.64
CA PHE A 603 -106.12 4.73 -53.21
C PHE A 603 -105.77 3.71 -54.30
N ALA A 604 -104.49 3.40 -54.52
CA ALA A 604 -104.06 2.26 -55.33
C ALA A 604 -104.22 0.93 -54.57
N CYS A 605 -104.42 -0.18 -55.28
CA CYS A 605 -104.59 -1.52 -54.67
C CYS A 605 -103.35 -2.01 -53.90
N ASN A 606 -102.17 -1.47 -54.23
CA ASN A 606 -100.87 -1.80 -53.63
C ASN A 606 -100.17 -0.54 -53.10
N TYR A 607 -100.94 0.38 -52.51
CA TYR A 607 -100.37 1.49 -51.75
C TYR A 607 -99.38 0.96 -50.70
N ASP A 608 -98.16 1.50 -50.73
CA ASP A 608 -97.06 1.15 -49.86
C ASP A 608 -96.75 2.33 -48.92
N PRO A 609 -96.93 2.18 -47.59
CA PRO A 609 -96.61 3.22 -46.62
C PRO A 609 -95.12 3.28 -46.26
N GLU A 610 -94.29 2.36 -46.76
CA GLU A 610 -92.83 2.33 -46.55
C GLU A 610 -92.06 2.89 -47.77
N ALA A 611 -92.75 3.47 -48.76
CA ALA A 611 -92.17 4.13 -49.92
C ALA A 611 -92.18 5.66 -49.80
N ASP A 612 -91.07 6.30 -50.14
CA ASP A 612 -90.85 7.75 -50.03
C ASP A 612 -91.31 8.53 -51.28
N TYR A 613 -91.34 7.86 -52.45
CA TYR A 613 -91.70 8.48 -53.74
C TYR A 613 -92.39 7.54 -54.73
N TYR A 614 -93.16 8.11 -55.65
CA TYR A 614 -93.91 7.40 -56.69
C TYR A 614 -93.02 6.95 -57.85
N ILE A 615 -92.88 5.64 -58.04
CA ILE A 615 -92.33 5.09 -59.28
C ILE A 615 -93.44 5.01 -60.34
N PRO A 616 -93.27 5.59 -61.55
CA PRO A 616 -94.27 5.53 -62.62
C PRO A 616 -94.72 4.10 -62.97
N GLY A 617 -96.03 3.85 -62.93
CA GLY A 617 -96.62 2.54 -63.18
C GLY A 617 -96.46 1.51 -62.05
N SER A 618 -95.93 1.88 -60.88
CA SER A 618 -95.90 1.02 -59.69
C SER A 618 -97.28 0.79 -59.08
N CYS A 619 -98.20 1.75 -59.22
CA CYS A 619 -99.52 1.70 -58.63
C CYS A 619 -100.54 0.98 -59.51
N ILE A 620 -101.22 0.01 -58.92
CA ILE A 620 -102.27 -0.80 -59.54
C ILE A 620 -103.63 -0.15 -59.28
N PHE A 621 -104.22 0.41 -60.32
CA PHE A 621 -105.57 0.99 -60.29
C PHE A 621 -106.59 0.08 -60.98
N GLY A 622 -107.68 -0.25 -60.28
CA GLY A 622 -108.75 -1.12 -60.77
C GLY A 622 -109.34 -2.00 -59.67
N PRO A 623 -110.19 -2.98 -60.01
CA PRO A 623 -110.77 -3.89 -59.02
C PRO A 623 -109.69 -4.85 -58.50
N CYS A 624 -109.17 -4.57 -57.30
CA CYS A 624 -108.24 -5.43 -56.59
C CYS A 624 -108.81 -6.87 -56.53
N ASP A 625 -108.06 -7.83 -57.06
CA ASP A 625 -108.47 -9.22 -57.31
C ASP A 625 -109.74 -9.43 -58.19
N GLY A 626 -109.63 -9.04 -59.47
CA GLY A 626 -110.05 -9.94 -60.55
C GLY A 626 -111.50 -9.83 -61.06
N ALA A 627 -112.18 -8.71 -60.82
CA ALA A 627 -113.47 -8.44 -61.47
C ALA A 627 -113.30 -8.06 -62.97
N PRO A 628 -114.22 -8.45 -63.87
CA PRO A 628 -114.13 -8.12 -65.29
C PRO A 628 -114.37 -6.62 -65.55
N GLN A 629 -113.72 -6.07 -66.59
CA GLN A 629 -113.87 -4.66 -66.97
C GLN A 629 -115.33 -4.26 -67.24
N SER A 630 -115.69 -3.09 -66.71
CA SER A 630 -116.88 -2.33 -67.04
C SER A 630 -116.51 -1.28 -68.10
N ASP A 631 -117.38 -1.04 -69.10
CA ASP A 631 -117.21 0.03 -70.11
C ASP A 631 -117.40 1.47 -69.54
N TYR A 632 -117.51 1.59 -68.22
CA TYR A 632 -117.83 2.81 -67.48
C TYR A 632 -116.94 2.92 -66.25
N CYS A 633 -116.36 4.10 -66.03
CA CYS A 633 -115.64 4.40 -64.80
C CYS A 633 -116.58 4.88 -63.68
N TYR A 634 -116.64 4.10 -62.59
CA TYR A 634 -117.51 4.36 -61.43
C TYR A 634 -116.75 4.80 -60.16
N GLU A 635 -115.42 4.90 -60.22
CA GLU A 635 -114.62 5.33 -59.07
C GLU A 635 -114.54 6.86 -59.00
N GLN A 636 -114.92 7.42 -57.86
CA GLN A 636 -114.99 8.88 -57.66
C GLN A 636 -113.62 9.58 -57.74
N ASN A 637 -112.53 8.83 -57.54
CA ASN A 637 -111.16 9.32 -57.59
C ASN A 637 -110.56 9.29 -59.01
N ALA A 638 -111.26 8.73 -60.00
CA ALA A 638 -110.80 8.74 -61.38
C ALA A 638 -111.07 10.09 -62.06
N CYS A 639 -110.09 10.60 -62.79
CA CYS A 639 -110.12 11.88 -63.49
C CYS A 639 -111.27 11.98 -64.51
N ASN A 640 -111.70 10.84 -65.05
CA ASN A 640 -112.79 10.72 -66.03
C ASN A 640 -114.08 10.08 -65.46
N TYR A 641 -114.26 10.09 -64.13
CA TYR A 641 -115.47 9.67 -63.44
C TYR A 641 -116.75 10.26 -64.10
N SER A 642 -117.74 9.39 -64.36
CA SER A 642 -119.00 9.65 -65.07
C SER A 642 -118.96 9.79 -66.61
N ALA A 643 -117.83 9.52 -67.28
CA ALA A 643 -117.75 9.38 -68.74
C ALA A 643 -117.72 7.91 -69.23
N PHE A 644 -117.97 7.70 -70.52
CA PHE A 644 -117.81 6.39 -71.19
C PHE A 644 -116.34 6.16 -71.53
N GLY A 645 -115.73 5.10 -71.00
CA GLY A 645 -114.30 4.80 -71.20
C GLY A 645 -113.69 3.94 -70.09
N GLN A 646 -112.42 3.58 -70.27
CA GLN A 646 -111.60 3.01 -69.20
C GLN A 646 -111.29 4.08 -68.15
N CYS A 647 -111.19 3.72 -66.87
CA CYS A 647 -110.80 4.67 -65.82
C CYS A 647 -109.40 5.22 -66.08
N GLU A 648 -109.25 6.53 -65.88
CA GLU A 648 -107.98 7.24 -65.94
C GLU A 648 -107.74 7.89 -64.57
N PHE A 649 -106.61 7.59 -63.92
CA PHE A 649 -106.29 8.04 -62.56
C PHE A 649 -105.03 8.92 -62.52
N GLU A 650 -104.08 8.70 -63.42
CA GLU A 650 -102.80 9.43 -63.43
C GLU A 650 -102.93 10.84 -64.04
N SER A 651 -103.90 11.08 -64.93
CA SER A 651 -104.05 12.34 -65.68
C SER A 651 -104.50 13.57 -64.86
N CYS A 652 -104.73 13.39 -63.56
CA CYS A 652 -105.09 14.42 -62.60
C CYS A 652 -104.31 14.32 -61.28
N LEU A 653 -103.19 13.59 -61.27
CA LEU A 653 -102.22 13.66 -60.18
C LEU A 653 -101.28 14.84 -60.43
N GLU A 654 -101.23 15.77 -59.48
CA GLU A 654 -100.21 16.81 -59.44
C GLU A 654 -98.95 16.16 -58.80
N LEU A 655 -98.05 15.69 -59.68
CA LEU A 655 -96.80 15.00 -59.36
C LEU A 655 -95.61 15.96 -59.49
N GLY A 656 -94.67 15.86 -58.56
CA GLY A 656 -93.45 16.66 -58.50
C GLY A 656 -92.82 16.58 -57.12
N CYS A 657 -91.70 17.27 -56.89
CA CYS A 657 -91.09 17.28 -55.56
C CYS A 657 -91.95 18.04 -54.55
N ILE A 658 -92.30 17.39 -53.43
CA ILE A 658 -93.08 17.98 -52.32
C ILE A 658 -92.21 18.35 -51.10
N ASP A 659 -90.91 18.04 -51.12
CA ASP A 659 -89.99 18.42 -50.05
C ASP A 659 -89.62 19.91 -50.18
N ILE A 660 -89.75 20.66 -49.09
CA ILE A 660 -89.51 22.11 -49.05
C ILE A 660 -88.01 22.47 -49.02
N GLU A 661 -87.14 21.50 -48.74
CA GLU A 661 -85.68 21.67 -48.69
C GLU A 661 -85.01 21.30 -50.03
N ALA A 662 -85.74 20.67 -50.95
CA ALA A 662 -85.29 20.39 -52.31
C ALA A 662 -85.33 21.63 -53.23
N CYS A 663 -84.33 21.75 -54.10
CA CYS A 663 -84.15 22.94 -54.95
C CYS A 663 -85.22 23.11 -56.04
N ASN A 664 -85.93 22.03 -56.39
CA ASN A 664 -86.99 22.00 -57.38
C ASN A 664 -88.38 21.74 -56.79
N TYR A 665 -88.58 22.07 -55.50
CA TYR A 665 -89.87 22.01 -54.81
C TYR A 665 -91.03 22.63 -55.62
N ASP A 666 -92.04 21.82 -55.93
CA ASP A 666 -93.27 22.28 -56.58
C ASP A 666 -94.40 22.41 -55.54
N SER A 667 -94.67 23.66 -55.14
CA SER A 667 -95.80 24.01 -54.25
C SER A 667 -97.21 23.65 -54.78
N THR A 668 -97.32 23.13 -56.01
CA THR A 668 -98.56 22.59 -56.58
C THR A 668 -98.59 21.06 -56.64
N ALA A 669 -97.47 20.37 -56.41
CA ALA A 669 -97.46 18.92 -56.30
C ALA A 669 -98.14 18.43 -55.00
N LEU A 670 -98.83 17.29 -55.10
CA LEU A 670 -99.54 16.64 -54.01
C LEU A 670 -98.93 15.29 -53.63
N TYR A 671 -98.07 14.73 -54.48
CA TYR A 671 -97.41 13.44 -54.29
C TYR A 671 -95.98 13.50 -54.83
N ASN A 672 -95.00 13.05 -54.04
CA ASN A 672 -93.59 13.00 -54.44
C ASN A 672 -93.40 12.02 -55.62
N ASP A 673 -92.83 12.46 -56.73
CA ASP A 673 -92.48 11.61 -57.87
C ASP A 673 -91.00 11.18 -57.90
N GLY A 674 -90.24 11.56 -56.87
CA GLY A 674 -88.81 11.27 -56.78
C GLY A 674 -87.94 12.21 -57.61
N SER A 675 -88.51 13.30 -58.12
CA SER A 675 -87.76 14.35 -58.81
C SER A 675 -86.94 15.25 -57.87
N CYS A 676 -87.14 15.19 -56.55
CA CYS A 676 -86.48 16.06 -55.56
C CYS A 676 -84.96 16.10 -55.72
N GLU A 677 -84.43 17.30 -56.02
CA GLU A 677 -83.02 17.53 -56.30
C GLU A 677 -82.35 18.27 -55.13
N TYR A 678 -81.35 17.63 -54.53
CA TYR A 678 -80.62 18.10 -53.34
C TYR A 678 -79.12 18.36 -53.61
N ASP A 679 -78.60 18.09 -54.82
CA ASP A 679 -77.20 18.38 -55.16
C ASP A 679 -77.00 19.89 -55.37
N PRO A 680 -76.25 20.59 -54.48
CA PRO A 680 -76.07 22.03 -54.60
C PRO A 680 -75.43 22.44 -55.93
N ASN A 681 -74.68 21.57 -56.61
CA ASN A 681 -74.06 21.87 -57.91
C ASN A 681 -75.07 22.01 -59.05
N TYR A 682 -76.23 21.34 -58.98
CA TYR A 682 -77.33 21.52 -59.93
C TYR A 682 -78.33 22.59 -59.48
N CYS A 683 -78.45 22.83 -58.17
CA CYS A 683 -79.22 23.95 -57.61
C CYS A 683 -78.65 25.34 -57.96
N LEU A 684 -77.36 25.44 -58.33
CA LEU A 684 -76.62 26.68 -58.56
C LEU A 684 -76.94 27.42 -59.88
N GLU A 685 -78.24 27.65 -60.16
CA GLU A 685 -78.67 28.87 -60.88
C GLU A 685 -79.31 29.93 -59.95
N ILE A 686 -79.01 29.87 -58.64
CA ILE A 686 -79.11 30.97 -57.66
C ILE A 686 -77.96 30.87 -56.63
N GLU A 687 -77.50 32.00 -56.10
CA GLU A 687 -76.21 32.17 -55.41
C GLU A 687 -76.04 31.33 -54.13
N GLY A 688 -74.90 30.62 -54.02
CA GLY A 688 -74.57 29.76 -52.86
C GLY A 688 -73.91 30.48 -51.68
N PHE A 689 -73.71 29.72 -50.59
CA PHE A 689 -73.05 30.16 -49.36
C PHE A 689 -72.08 29.06 -48.87
N ASP A 690 -71.03 29.47 -48.17
CA ASP A 690 -69.95 28.60 -47.69
C ASP A 690 -69.35 29.22 -46.40
N SER A 691 -68.93 28.42 -45.43
CA SER A 691 -68.57 28.86 -44.05
C SER A 691 -67.47 27.98 -43.45
N GLU A 692 -66.30 28.49 -43.05
CA GLU A 692 -66.02 29.26 -41.81
C GLU A 692 -66.17 28.42 -40.51
N THR A 693 -65.43 28.57 -39.39
CA THR A 693 -64.19 29.27 -38.96
C THR A 693 -63.66 28.56 -37.66
N MET A 694 -62.57 28.89 -36.94
CA MET A 694 -61.76 30.12 -36.81
C MET A 694 -60.25 29.85 -36.52
N PHE A 695 -59.78 30.18 -35.31
CA PHE A 695 -58.45 30.12 -34.66
C PHE A 695 -58.67 30.67 -33.23
N ASP A 696 -57.76 30.47 -32.27
CA ASP A 696 -57.87 31.02 -30.89
C ASP A 696 -57.36 32.49 -30.74
N GLU A 697 -57.47 33.06 -29.53
CA GLU A 697 -57.55 34.51 -29.24
C GLU A 697 -56.24 35.26 -28.83
N ASN A 698 -56.43 36.54 -28.45
CA ASN A 698 -55.53 37.43 -27.69
C ASN A 698 -54.38 38.19 -28.40
N ILE A 699 -54.71 39.32 -29.03
CA ILE A 699 -53.89 40.56 -28.98
C ILE A 699 -54.83 41.77 -28.80
N ASP A 700 -54.59 42.59 -27.78
CA ASP A 700 -55.22 43.92 -27.59
C ASP A 700 -54.40 45.00 -28.31
N ASP A 701 -54.81 45.36 -29.53
CA ASP A 701 -54.20 46.45 -30.29
C ASP A 701 -55.27 47.16 -31.15
N ASN A 702 -55.46 48.47 -30.94
CA ASN A 702 -56.67 49.18 -31.37
C ASN A 702 -56.73 49.54 -32.87
N LEU A 703 -55.75 49.14 -33.69
CA LEU A 703 -55.76 49.30 -35.16
C LEU A 703 -55.37 48.02 -35.90
N LEU A 704 -56.22 46.99 -35.81
CA LEU A 704 -56.12 45.82 -36.69
C LEU A 704 -56.60 46.14 -38.11
N ILE A 705 -55.69 46.04 -39.09
CA ILE A 705 -56.03 45.95 -40.52
C ILE A 705 -55.99 44.48 -40.93
N LYS A 706 -57.14 43.88 -41.25
CA LYS A 706 -57.17 42.56 -41.92
C LYS A 706 -57.48 42.77 -43.41
N THR A 707 -56.60 42.28 -44.29
CA THR A 707 -56.72 42.47 -45.75
C THR A 707 -56.55 41.15 -46.49
N PHE A 708 -57.46 40.85 -47.42
CA PHE A 708 -57.42 39.62 -48.21
C PHE A 708 -57.84 39.86 -49.67
N SER A 709 -57.32 39.04 -50.59
CA SER A 709 -57.84 38.89 -51.95
C SER A 709 -57.77 37.41 -52.33
N PRO A 710 -58.88 36.79 -52.78
CA PRO A 710 -58.85 35.46 -53.37
C PRO A 710 -57.87 35.36 -54.57
N PRO A 711 -57.33 34.18 -54.90
CA PRO A 711 -56.27 33.98 -55.91
C PRO A 711 -56.58 34.41 -57.36
N LEU A 712 -57.84 34.72 -57.67
CA LEU A 712 -58.30 35.16 -59.00
C LEU A 712 -59.11 36.46 -58.96
N SER A 713 -59.17 37.13 -57.81
CA SER A 713 -59.99 38.34 -57.60
C SER A 713 -59.31 39.61 -58.13
N LYS A 714 -60.12 40.61 -58.49
CA LYS A 714 -59.68 42.00 -58.74
C LYS A 714 -60.02 42.94 -57.57
N THR A 715 -60.32 42.41 -56.40
CA THR A 715 -60.98 43.13 -55.30
C THR A 715 -60.31 42.85 -53.97
N ILE A 716 -59.65 43.84 -53.40
CA ILE A 716 -59.06 43.74 -52.07
C ILE A 716 -60.18 43.96 -51.04
N LYS A 717 -60.48 42.95 -50.22
CA LYS A 717 -61.35 43.07 -49.05
C LYS A 717 -60.51 43.60 -47.89
N ILE A 718 -60.94 44.72 -47.30
CA ILE A 718 -60.26 45.38 -46.19
C ILE A 718 -61.25 45.53 -45.04
N ARG A 719 -60.84 45.09 -43.84
CA ARG A 719 -61.49 45.40 -42.57
C ARG A 719 -60.53 46.22 -41.71
N THR A 720 -61.04 47.30 -41.10
CA THR A 720 -60.29 48.15 -40.17
C THR A 720 -61.14 48.53 -38.99
N LEU A 721 -60.62 48.33 -37.79
CA LEU A 721 -61.24 48.79 -36.55
C LEU A 721 -60.95 50.30 -36.35
N ASN A 722 -62.01 51.10 -36.34
CA ASN A 722 -62.11 52.49 -35.84
C ASN A 722 -61.22 53.60 -36.47
N ASN A 723 -61.66 54.85 -36.26
CA ASN A 723 -61.04 56.17 -36.55
C ASN A 723 -59.70 56.22 -37.32
N ALA A 724 -59.69 55.75 -38.57
CA ALA A 724 -58.51 55.71 -39.43
C ALA A 724 -58.75 56.27 -40.84
N ILE A 725 -57.71 56.85 -41.43
CA ILE A 725 -57.64 57.16 -42.85
C ILE A 725 -56.92 56.01 -43.55
N VAL A 726 -57.66 55.22 -44.34
CA VAL A 726 -57.10 54.09 -45.10
C VAL A 726 -56.80 54.52 -46.53
N LYS A 727 -55.63 54.11 -47.03
CA LYS A 727 -55.15 54.34 -48.40
C LYS A 727 -54.65 53.04 -49.01
N VAL A 728 -54.92 52.84 -50.29
CA VAL A 728 -54.33 51.78 -51.10
C VAL A 728 -53.47 52.43 -52.18
N ILE A 729 -52.21 52.01 -52.27
CA ILE A 729 -51.18 52.58 -53.14
C ILE A 729 -50.61 51.46 -54.03
N ASP A 730 -50.47 51.73 -55.33
CA ASP A 730 -49.79 50.81 -56.25
C ASP A 730 -48.25 50.96 -56.20
N ILE A 731 -47.52 50.02 -56.81
CA ILE A 731 -46.05 50.06 -56.88
C ILE A 731 -45.45 51.29 -57.59
N SER A 732 -46.25 52.12 -58.28
CA SER A 732 -45.79 53.39 -58.86
C SER A 732 -45.87 54.56 -57.85
N GLY A 733 -46.38 54.32 -56.64
CA GLY A 733 -46.61 55.34 -55.62
C GLY A 733 -47.92 56.10 -55.80
N LYS A 734 -48.78 55.68 -56.73
CA LYS A 734 -50.09 56.31 -56.97
C LYS A 734 -51.11 55.75 -55.98
N VAL A 735 -51.76 56.65 -55.24
CA VAL A 735 -52.92 56.31 -54.40
C VAL A 735 -54.11 56.01 -55.32
N ILE A 736 -54.63 54.79 -55.27
CA ILE A 736 -55.78 54.34 -56.07
C ILE A 736 -57.10 54.37 -55.28
N PHE A 737 -57.01 54.30 -53.94
CA PHE A 737 -58.14 54.41 -53.03
C PHE A 737 -57.73 55.18 -51.77
N SER A 738 -58.62 56.01 -51.23
CA SER A 738 -58.42 56.71 -49.96
C SER A 738 -59.77 57.03 -49.32
N GLN A 739 -60.02 56.56 -48.10
CA GLN A 739 -61.26 56.81 -47.36
C GLN A 739 -61.00 57.06 -45.87
N LEU A 740 -61.86 57.88 -45.27
CA LEU A 740 -61.98 58.07 -43.83
C LEU A 740 -62.99 57.04 -43.28
N VAL A 741 -62.58 56.26 -42.28
CA VAL A 741 -63.38 55.22 -41.63
C VAL A 741 -63.46 55.55 -40.14
N THR A 742 -64.67 55.68 -39.58
CA THR A 742 -64.90 56.16 -38.20
C THR A 742 -65.39 55.09 -37.23
N GLU A 743 -65.84 53.94 -37.74
CA GLU A 743 -66.36 52.78 -37.03
C GLU A 743 -65.89 51.52 -37.79
N ASP A 744 -65.94 50.31 -37.20
CA ASP A 744 -65.56 49.07 -37.91
C ASP A 744 -66.34 48.91 -39.23
N HIS A 745 -65.61 48.75 -40.32
CA HIS A 745 -66.19 48.70 -41.65
C HIS A 745 -65.42 47.76 -42.59
N ASN A 746 -66.16 46.89 -43.27
CA ASN A 746 -65.65 46.10 -44.39
C ASN A 746 -65.87 46.86 -45.69
N PHE A 747 -64.83 47.06 -46.49
CA PHE A 747 -64.94 47.65 -47.82
C PHE A 747 -64.10 46.93 -48.88
N MET A 748 -64.56 47.01 -50.12
CA MET A 748 -63.99 46.31 -51.28
C MET A 748 -63.34 47.33 -52.23
N VAL A 749 -62.04 47.18 -52.49
CA VAL A 749 -61.28 48.05 -53.40
C VAL A 749 -60.98 47.29 -54.69
N THR A 750 -61.68 47.63 -55.77
CA THR A 750 -61.45 47.04 -57.09
C THR A 750 -60.20 47.65 -57.75
N THR A 751 -59.25 46.80 -58.18
CA THR A 751 -58.05 47.22 -58.91
C THR A 751 -58.22 46.98 -60.42
N GLU A 752 -57.73 47.91 -61.25
CA GLU A 752 -57.76 47.74 -62.71
C GLU A 752 -56.69 46.74 -63.18
N THR A 753 -55.58 46.64 -62.43
CA THR A 753 -54.39 45.83 -62.73
C THR A 753 -54.11 44.79 -61.64
N LYS A 754 -53.54 43.66 -62.07
CA LYS A 754 -52.90 42.65 -61.23
C LYS A 754 -51.54 43.17 -60.77
N GLY A 755 -51.08 42.84 -59.56
CA GLY A 755 -49.81 43.32 -59.00
C GLY A 755 -49.78 43.39 -57.48
N VAL A 756 -48.74 44.04 -56.94
CA VAL A 756 -48.56 44.28 -55.50
C VAL A 756 -49.16 45.64 -55.13
N PHE A 757 -49.85 45.69 -54.00
CA PHE A 757 -50.42 46.92 -53.44
C PHE A 757 -49.99 47.09 -51.98
N LEU A 758 -49.79 48.34 -51.58
CA LEU A 758 -49.51 48.71 -50.20
C LEU A 758 -50.77 49.35 -49.61
N VAL A 759 -51.35 48.68 -48.61
CA VAL A 759 -52.43 49.23 -47.79
C VAL A 759 -51.81 49.94 -46.59
N ILE A 760 -52.24 51.16 -46.32
CA ILE A 760 -51.80 51.98 -45.19
C ILE A 760 -53.06 52.48 -44.48
N ALA A 761 -53.22 52.18 -43.19
CA ALA A 761 -54.17 52.88 -42.34
C ALA A 761 -53.39 53.82 -41.40
N THR A 762 -53.89 55.04 -41.22
CA THR A 762 -53.35 56.01 -40.27
C THR A 762 -54.45 56.41 -39.29
N ASP A 763 -54.24 56.10 -38.02
CA ASP A 763 -55.08 56.53 -36.90
C ASP A 763 -55.12 58.08 -36.84
N ILE A 764 -56.28 58.63 -36.49
CA ILE A 764 -56.55 60.08 -36.53
C ILE A 764 -56.31 60.76 -35.17
N GLU A 765 -56.35 60.01 -34.08
CA GLU A 765 -56.26 60.51 -32.70
C GLU A 765 -54.83 60.42 -32.13
N ASN A 766 -54.15 59.31 -32.38
CA ASN A 766 -52.76 59.07 -31.95
C ASN A 766 -51.74 59.13 -33.10
N GLY A 767 -52.17 59.03 -34.36
CA GLY A 767 -51.28 59.15 -35.53
C GLY A 767 -50.46 57.90 -35.87
N MET A 768 -50.73 56.75 -35.25
CA MET A 768 -50.07 55.48 -35.59
C MET A 768 -50.38 55.05 -37.03
N ILE A 769 -49.43 54.36 -37.66
CA ILE A 769 -49.51 53.95 -39.07
C ILE A 769 -49.29 52.44 -39.17
N HIS A 770 -50.33 51.70 -39.53
CA HIS A 770 -50.25 50.27 -39.82
C HIS A 770 -50.18 50.06 -41.34
N THR A 771 -49.32 49.15 -41.80
CA THR A 771 -49.09 48.91 -43.24
C THR A 771 -49.07 47.43 -43.58
N THR A 772 -49.85 47.03 -44.58
CA THR A 772 -49.89 45.64 -45.08
C THR A 772 -49.61 45.62 -46.58
N LYS A 773 -48.71 44.74 -47.02
CA LYS A 773 -48.47 44.45 -48.44
C LYS A 773 -49.41 43.33 -48.87
N LEU A 774 -50.04 43.47 -50.03
CA LEU A 774 -50.96 42.47 -50.56
C LEU A 774 -50.74 42.24 -52.06
N TYR A 775 -50.88 40.99 -52.48
CA TYR A 775 -50.67 40.53 -53.85
C TYR A 775 -52.03 40.22 -54.49
N VAL A 776 -52.33 40.84 -55.63
CA VAL A 776 -53.56 40.62 -56.41
C VAL A 776 -53.16 39.96 -57.73
N HIS A 777 -53.42 38.67 -57.85
CA HIS A 777 -52.95 37.81 -58.94
C HIS A 777 -53.72 37.96 -60.23
#